data_AF-A0A919UNQ4-F1
#
_entry.id   AF-A0A919UNQ4-F1
#
_cell.length_a   1.000
_cell.length_b   1.000
_cell.length_c   1.000
_cell.angle_alpha   90.00
_cell.angle_beta   90.00
_cell.angle_gamma   90.00
#
_symmetry.space_group_name_H-M   'P 1'
#
loop_
_entity.id
_entity.type
_entity.pdbx_description
1 polymer ?
#
loop_
_entity_poly.entity_id
_entity_poly.type
_entity_poly.pdbx_seq_one_letter_code
_entity_poly.pdbx_strand_id
1 'polypeptide(L)'
;MRPIRLYLENFGSFREPVEVDFADVDYFALVGATGSGKSTVIDAICFALYGTVPRWGKENVVAYALAPSATSGRVALVFEVSGRRHGVVRTLLRDARNSVRTKEARLDELDPAVPPASPMADLLAGVRNAVAEGENVSAEVQHITGLEYKFFTQCVVLPQGRFAEFLHAQPRERQDLLVQLLDADVYERIRQRAVREEDTARQHATFARNELDRLAGADEAAEQAAAARFEALKELAARLGDDLTALTAHDETVRRLQEEQQAAAGALATLTRLSMPADVPGLADGLRAAEDAVRAAAADVAALEEQEQQAERRLTDLGDRSALGDRANLLEHYLRVAAQEAQARADADRAAAALPALIERTATAERALADAERARDRLRTAHAGAEVAHSIVVGEPCPACLRPVTELPHHPALAGLGAAENAVRSARKHAEDARTHHGKATAEADLLTRHATTLTTEVSALLRQVAAEGTRTGESVRAAAARPTRDDHAGTSPQDDSSPPQRTGPASTTSPAGDTRAGEAARPAVEGTRADRTEGRTGRAGDTRIAEAARAADGVQIDAMEGARIREAVREELAEIGGRLQAFDVAGGQVTAARQRTRQGRAALAAAERTASGLGGRADRAWRELEAARDTVAVFRPPPVERADLHRGWSALLEWRDQAAGAEREAGRAREERLTEARRARDAEREGLVARLAEYELVVPPDFTPMRIGQALATTVAQAESRLERVREARERAEQLAEQVADREEEARVAHELSLLLRANQFERWLCAEALELLVAAASDTLRALSDGQYELVLGGKGEIEVVDYAEAGMRRNARTLSGGETFQAALALALALSDQVAGLAAAAARSLDSIFLDEGFGTLDPATLDTVAATLERLAAGQERMIGVVTHVPALADRVPVRYEITRDQTGSHVQRTTR
;
A
#
# COMPACT_ATOMS: atom_id res chain seq x y z
N MET A 1 105.61 18.25 20.63
CA MET A 1 105.72 18.81 21.99
C MET A 1 107.13 19.31 22.14
N ARG A 2 107.30 20.63 22.17
CA ARG A 2 108.57 21.33 22.39
C ARG A 2 108.39 22.33 23.54
N PRO A 3 109.17 22.30 24.63
CA PRO A 3 109.14 23.37 25.62
C PRO A 3 109.68 24.67 25.01
N ILE A 4 109.09 25.80 25.39
CA ILE A 4 109.53 27.13 24.97
C ILE A 4 110.14 27.87 26.16
N ARG A 5 109.47 27.86 27.32
CA ARG A 5 109.98 28.48 28.55
C ARG A 5 109.42 27.79 29.79
N LEU A 6 110.24 27.66 30.82
CA LEU A 6 109.89 27.05 32.11
C LEU A 6 110.16 28.06 33.23
N TYR A 7 109.23 28.20 34.17
CA TYR A 7 109.35 29.02 35.38
C TYR A 7 109.24 28.14 36.61
N LEU A 8 110.16 28.30 37.55
CA LEU A 8 110.27 27.54 38.79
C LEU A 8 110.37 28.50 39.98
N GLU A 9 109.52 28.34 40.97
CA GLU A 9 109.58 29.09 42.22
C GLU A 9 109.27 28.16 43.40
N ASN A 10 110.20 28.06 44.35
CA ASN A 10 110.10 27.16 45.50
C ASN A 10 109.86 25.68 45.15
N PHE A 11 110.29 25.23 43.96
CA PHE A 11 110.10 23.86 43.48
C PHE A 11 111.35 22.98 43.71
N GLY A 12 111.19 21.92 44.50
CA GLY A 12 112.25 20.95 44.81
C GLY A 12 113.50 21.60 45.44
N SER A 13 114.57 21.74 44.64
CA SER A 13 115.84 22.36 45.05
C SER A 13 115.98 23.84 44.67
N PHE A 14 115.12 24.34 43.78
CA PHE A 14 115.05 25.76 43.40
C PHE A 14 114.21 26.52 44.43
N ARG A 15 114.82 27.45 45.16
CA ARG A 15 114.14 28.25 46.21
C ARG A 15 113.79 29.67 45.77
N GLU A 16 114.60 30.24 44.88
CA GLU A 16 114.35 31.53 44.26
C GLU A 16 113.62 31.35 42.92
N PRO A 17 112.95 32.38 42.37
CA PRO A 17 112.35 32.33 41.04
C PRO A 17 113.43 32.15 39.95
N VAL A 18 113.25 31.14 39.10
CA VAL A 18 114.14 30.83 37.97
C VAL A 18 113.32 30.67 36.69
N GLU A 19 113.67 31.41 35.65
CA GLU A 19 113.20 31.17 34.28
C GLU A 19 114.28 30.45 33.46
N VAL A 20 113.90 29.36 32.79
CA VAL A 20 114.74 28.63 31.84
C VAL A 20 114.15 28.79 30.44
N ASP A 21 114.90 29.43 29.56
CA ASP A 21 114.51 29.74 28.19
C ASP A 21 115.00 28.66 27.22
N PHE A 22 114.08 28.07 26.45
CA PHE A 22 114.34 27.01 25.46
C PHE A 22 113.94 27.41 24.03
N ALA A 23 113.48 28.66 23.82
CA ALA A 23 112.85 29.12 22.59
C ALA A 23 113.73 28.99 21.33
N ASP A 24 115.05 29.17 21.48
CA ASP A 24 116.05 29.20 20.40
C ASP A 24 117.00 27.98 20.44
N VAL A 25 116.57 26.86 21.03
CA VAL A 25 117.46 25.75 21.39
C VAL A 25 116.97 24.42 20.82
N ASP A 26 117.78 23.79 19.97
CA ASP A 26 117.55 22.44 19.43
C ASP A 26 118.42 21.36 20.11
N TYR A 27 119.59 21.71 20.65
CA TYR A 27 120.47 20.77 21.38
C TYR A 27 121.02 21.42 22.64
N PHE A 28 120.75 20.84 23.82
CA PHE A 28 121.25 21.37 25.08
C PHE A 28 121.64 20.33 26.13
N ALA A 29 122.54 20.75 27.02
CA ALA A 29 122.96 19.96 28.18
C ALA A 29 122.54 20.63 29.50
N LEU A 30 121.94 19.88 30.42
CA LEU A 30 121.84 20.26 31.83
C LEU A 30 123.08 19.72 32.55
N VAL A 31 123.95 20.62 33.02
CA VAL A 31 125.31 20.30 33.51
C VAL A 31 125.46 20.71 34.97
N GLY A 32 126.16 19.92 35.78
CA GLY A 32 126.37 20.21 37.20
C GLY A 32 126.60 18.98 38.06
N ALA A 33 127.07 19.19 39.29
CA ALA A 33 127.38 18.11 40.24
C ALA A 33 126.15 17.27 40.62
N THR A 34 126.36 16.03 41.05
CA THR A 34 125.27 15.16 41.55
C THR A 34 124.56 15.83 42.73
N GLY A 35 123.24 15.95 42.67
CA GLY A 35 122.44 16.64 43.69
C GLY A 35 122.38 18.17 43.58
N SER A 36 122.90 18.77 42.48
CA SER A 36 122.75 20.20 42.18
C SER A 36 121.34 20.63 41.76
N GLY A 37 120.49 19.70 41.31
CA GLY A 37 119.12 20.00 40.87
C GLY A 37 118.82 19.74 39.40
N LYS A 38 119.73 19.13 38.63
CA LYS A 38 119.57 18.92 37.17
C LYS A 38 118.25 18.26 36.78
N SER A 39 117.99 17.04 37.26
CA SER A 39 116.73 16.33 36.99
C SER A 39 115.50 17.03 37.61
N THR A 40 115.67 18.01 38.51
CA THR A 40 114.54 18.83 39.02
C THR A 40 113.98 19.78 37.96
N VAL A 41 114.78 20.17 36.96
CA VAL A 41 114.28 20.92 35.78
C VAL A 41 113.35 20.04 34.94
N ILE A 42 113.74 18.79 34.67
CA ILE A 42 112.94 17.81 33.93
C ILE A 42 111.71 17.36 34.73
N ASP A 43 111.87 17.10 36.03
CA ASP A 43 110.73 16.86 36.95
C ASP A 43 109.70 17.99 36.87
N ALA A 44 110.14 19.25 36.76
CA ALA A 44 109.22 20.38 36.70
C ALA A 44 108.45 20.45 35.38
N ILE A 45 109.06 20.06 34.25
CA ILE A 45 108.35 19.91 32.97
C ILE A 45 107.26 18.83 33.12
N CYS A 46 107.61 17.65 33.65
CA CYS A 46 106.65 16.58 33.94
C CYS A 46 105.53 17.04 34.90
N PHE A 47 105.91 17.76 35.97
CA PHE A 47 104.97 18.28 36.96
C PHE A 47 104.01 19.29 36.36
N ALA A 48 104.51 20.23 35.55
CA ALA A 48 103.70 21.25 34.89
C ALA A 48 102.61 20.60 34.03
N LEU A 49 103.01 19.62 33.20
CA LEU A 49 102.11 18.90 32.29
C LEU A 49 101.12 18.00 33.05
N TYR A 50 101.61 17.04 33.82
CA TYR A 50 100.81 15.92 34.34
C TYR A 50 100.49 16.01 35.84
N GLY A 51 101.13 16.92 36.59
CA GLY A 51 100.93 17.08 38.04
C GLY A 51 101.72 16.09 38.91
N THR A 52 102.62 15.31 38.29
CA THR A 52 103.42 14.26 38.93
C THR A 52 104.78 14.14 38.23
N VAL A 53 105.78 13.52 38.88
CA VAL A 53 107.14 13.37 38.33
C VAL A 53 107.67 11.94 38.52
N PRO A 54 108.60 11.46 37.68
CA PRO A 54 109.00 10.06 37.67
C PRO A 54 109.63 9.60 39.00
N ARG A 55 110.40 10.48 39.63
CA ARG A 55 111.24 10.15 40.80
C ARG A 55 110.48 9.99 42.12
N TRP A 56 109.20 10.37 42.18
CA TRP A 56 108.38 10.20 43.40
C TRP A 56 107.79 8.80 43.56
N GLY A 57 107.97 7.92 42.56
CA GLY A 57 107.66 6.48 42.64
C GLY A 57 106.17 6.11 42.62
N LYS A 58 105.27 7.04 42.94
CA LYS A 58 103.82 6.94 42.76
C LYS A 58 103.28 8.23 42.16
N GLU A 59 102.30 8.08 41.28
CA GLU A 59 101.54 9.21 40.75
C GLU A 59 100.82 9.97 41.87
N ASN A 60 100.62 11.28 41.66
CA ASN A 60 99.91 12.20 42.58
C ASN A 60 100.62 12.51 43.93
N VAL A 61 101.87 12.07 44.14
CA VAL A 61 102.63 12.37 45.38
C VAL A 61 103.29 13.76 45.32
N VAL A 62 102.52 14.82 45.55
CA VAL A 62 103.04 16.21 45.47
C VAL A 62 103.80 16.69 46.73
N ALA A 63 103.96 15.83 47.74
CA ALA A 63 104.61 16.16 49.03
C ALA A 63 106.05 16.68 48.89
N TYR A 64 106.77 16.22 47.85
CA TYR A 64 108.17 16.56 47.57
C TYR A 64 108.31 17.70 46.54
N ALA A 65 107.20 18.22 46.00
CA ALA A 65 107.19 19.25 44.97
C ALA A 65 107.63 20.61 45.51
N LEU A 66 107.19 20.96 46.72
CA LEU A 66 107.41 22.25 47.36
C LEU A 66 108.63 22.19 48.30
N ALA A 67 109.51 23.18 48.19
CA ALA A 67 110.70 23.31 49.05
C ALA A 67 110.32 23.23 50.55
N PRO A 68 111.12 22.55 51.41
CA PRO A 68 110.73 22.29 52.80
C PRO A 68 110.43 23.54 53.64
N SER A 69 111.11 24.66 53.35
CA SER A 69 110.95 25.95 54.02
C SER A 69 109.88 26.86 53.41
N ALA A 70 109.25 26.46 52.30
CA ALA A 70 108.30 27.28 51.56
C ALA A 70 106.84 26.95 51.92
N THR A 71 106.00 28.00 51.96
CA THR A 71 104.55 27.90 52.17
C THR A 71 103.77 27.82 50.87
N SER A 72 104.29 28.36 49.78
CA SER A 72 103.75 28.26 48.43
C SER A 72 104.86 28.22 47.38
N GLY A 73 104.56 27.68 46.21
CA GLY A 73 105.48 27.64 45.07
C GLY A 73 104.69 27.60 43.77
N ARG A 74 105.37 27.85 42.65
CA ARG A 74 104.74 27.88 41.32
C ARG A 74 105.65 27.22 40.31
N VAL A 75 105.04 26.42 39.44
CA VAL A 75 105.66 25.90 38.23
C VAL A 75 104.80 26.32 37.06
N ALA A 76 105.40 26.91 36.03
CA ALA A 76 104.73 27.18 34.77
C ALA A 76 105.58 26.72 33.59
N LEU A 77 104.94 26.17 32.57
CA LEU A 77 105.58 25.73 31.34
C LEU A 77 104.78 26.27 30.15
N VAL A 78 105.47 26.94 29.24
CA VAL A 78 104.95 27.25 27.91
C VAL A 78 105.58 26.24 26.94
N PHE A 79 104.75 25.58 26.15
CA PHE A 79 105.16 24.53 25.21
C PHE A 79 104.34 24.58 23.92
N GLU A 80 104.83 23.94 22.86
CA GLU A 80 104.19 23.91 21.54
C GLU A 80 103.92 22.47 21.09
N VAL A 81 102.74 22.20 20.50
CA VAL A 81 102.37 20.91 19.90
C VAL A 81 101.60 21.17 18.61
N SER A 82 102.01 20.54 17.51
CA SER A 82 101.35 20.67 16.19
C SER A 82 101.13 22.15 15.78
N GLY A 83 102.12 23.01 16.02
CA GLY A 83 102.07 24.45 15.71
C GLY A 83 101.16 25.30 16.61
N ARG A 84 100.63 24.74 17.72
CA ARG A 84 99.83 25.48 18.72
C ARG A 84 100.55 25.59 20.05
N ARG A 85 100.65 26.81 20.56
CA ARG A 85 101.33 27.12 21.82
C ARG A 85 100.35 27.07 22.99
N HIS A 86 100.75 26.41 24.06
CA HIS A 86 99.96 26.23 25.27
C HIS A 86 100.78 26.65 26.49
N GLY A 87 100.12 27.25 27.47
CA GLY A 87 100.67 27.59 28.79
C GLY A 87 99.99 26.74 29.85
N VAL A 88 100.77 26.02 30.65
CA VAL A 88 100.26 25.29 31.82
C VAL A 88 100.88 25.84 33.08
N VAL A 89 100.06 26.16 34.07
CA VAL A 89 100.48 26.77 35.35
C VAL A 89 99.94 25.94 36.50
N ARG A 90 100.82 25.57 37.45
CA ARG A 90 100.45 24.87 38.69
C ARG A 90 101.02 25.60 39.90
N THR A 91 100.14 26.00 40.81
CA THR A 91 100.50 26.65 42.08
C THR A 91 100.38 25.63 43.22
N LEU A 92 101.43 25.48 44.02
CA LEU A 92 101.52 24.62 45.19
C LEU A 92 101.27 25.42 46.48
N LEU A 93 100.66 24.78 47.48
CA LEU A 93 100.45 25.35 48.82
C LEU A 93 100.71 24.29 49.90
N ARG A 94 101.46 24.67 50.93
CA ARG A 94 101.59 23.95 52.20
C ARG A 94 100.46 24.35 53.14
N ASP A 95 99.69 23.38 53.62
CA ASP A 95 98.65 23.63 54.61
C ASP A 95 99.20 23.73 56.05
N ALA A 96 98.34 24.13 56.99
CA ALA A 96 98.70 24.23 58.40
C ALA A 96 99.02 22.88 59.08
N ARG A 97 98.80 21.75 58.39
CA ARG A 97 99.16 20.39 58.83
C ARG A 97 100.46 19.89 58.18
N ASN A 98 101.21 20.80 57.53
CA ASN A 98 102.45 20.53 56.82
C ASN A 98 102.30 19.63 55.56
N SER A 99 101.07 19.44 55.07
CA SER A 99 100.80 18.73 53.82
C SER A 99 100.89 19.67 52.63
N VAL A 100 101.43 19.19 51.51
CA VAL A 100 101.51 19.96 50.25
C VAL A 100 100.36 19.54 49.34
N ARG A 101 99.70 20.50 48.69
CA ARG A 101 98.69 20.26 47.66
C ARG A 101 98.80 21.26 46.51
N THR A 102 98.32 20.85 45.34
CA THR A 102 98.06 21.77 44.22
C THR A 102 96.87 22.67 44.59
N LYS A 103 97.08 23.97 44.64
CA LYS A 103 96.05 25.00 44.91
C LYS A 103 95.30 25.40 43.64
N GLU A 104 96.03 25.49 42.54
CA GLU A 104 95.57 25.97 41.25
C GLU A 104 96.29 25.16 40.18
N ALA A 105 95.55 24.72 39.16
CA ALA A 105 96.09 24.18 37.92
C ALA A 105 95.24 24.74 36.79
N ARG A 106 95.86 25.28 35.75
CA ARG A 106 95.19 25.76 34.54
C ARG A 106 96.01 25.48 33.28
N LEU A 107 95.31 25.37 32.17
CA LEU A 107 95.84 25.12 30.83
C LEU A 107 95.18 26.10 29.86
N ASP A 108 96.01 26.90 29.19
CA ASP A 108 95.62 28.00 28.33
C ASP A 108 96.21 27.77 26.92
N GLU A 109 95.43 27.96 25.85
CA GLU A 109 95.97 28.16 24.50
C GLU A 109 96.44 29.62 24.40
N LEU A 110 97.68 29.83 23.97
CA LEU A 110 98.33 31.14 23.93
C LEU A 110 98.38 31.70 22.52
N ASP A 111 98.38 33.02 22.38
CA ASP A 111 98.45 33.68 21.08
C ASP A 111 99.87 33.58 20.47
N PRO A 112 100.06 32.88 19.33
CA PRO A 112 101.35 32.75 18.67
C PRO A 112 101.96 34.10 18.20
N ALA A 113 101.17 35.19 18.18
CA ALA A 113 101.68 36.52 17.87
C ALA A 113 102.65 37.07 18.94
N VAL A 114 102.58 36.59 20.18
CA VAL A 114 103.59 36.91 21.20
C VAL A 114 104.91 36.21 20.83
N PRO A 115 106.07 36.89 20.76
CA PRO A 115 107.34 36.23 20.43
C PRO A 115 107.69 35.14 21.45
N PRO A 116 108.20 33.96 21.05
CA PRO A 116 108.48 32.86 21.97
C PRO A 116 109.58 33.17 23.00
N ALA A 117 110.48 34.11 22.70
CA ALA A 117 111.52 34.60 23.61
C ALA A 117 111.03 35.64 24.65
N SER A 118 109.73 35.99 24.65
CA SER A 118 109.17 36.96 25.61
C SER A 118 109.16 36.38 27.04
N PRO A 119 109.33 37.21 28.10
CA PRO A 119 109.21 36.81 29.51
C PRO A 119 108.01 35.91 29.80
N MET A 120 108.14 34.99 30.76
CA MET A 120 107.04 34.08 31.13
C MET A 120 105.73 34.82 31.44
N ALA A 121 105.82 35.99 32.07
CA ALA A 121 104.66 36.84 32.37
C ALA A 121 103.91 37.31 31.10
N ASP A 122 104.63 37.68 30.05
CA ASP A 122 104.04 38.19 28.80
C ASP A 122 103.42 37.04 27.99
N LEU A 123 104.10 35.88 27.94
CA LEU A 123 103.57 34.67 27.31
C LEU A 123 102.26 34.22 27.97
N LEU A 124 102.20 34.19 29.30
CA LEU A 124 101.00 33.78 30.06
C LEU A 124 99.91 34.88 30.14
N ALA A 125 100.21 36.11 29.72
CA ALA A 125 99.20 37.17 29.56
C ALA A 125 98.48 37.07 28.20
N GLY A 126 99.16 36.55 27.17
CA GLY A 126 98.62 36.33 25.83
C GLY A 126 97.67 35.14 25.71
N VAL A 127 96.73 34.95 26.62
CA VAL A 127 95.75 33.85 26.56
C VAL A 127 94.74 34.09 25.43
N ARG A 128 94.67 33.13 24.50
CA ARG A 128 93.68 33.09 23.41
C ARG A 128 92.41 32.35 23.83
N ASN A 129 92.55 31.21 24.51
CA ASN A 129 91.44 30.39 24.96
C ASN A 129 91.79 29.66 26.26
N ALA A 130 90.88 29.62 27.23
CA ALA A 130 91.02 28.80 28.42
C ALA A 130 90.61 27.36 28.08
N VAL A 131 91.51 26.40 28.26
CA VAL A 131 91.32 25.03 27.77
C VAL A 131 90.87 24.09 28.89
N ALA A 132 91.52 24.15 30.06
CA ALA A 132 91.11 23.37 31.23
C ALA A 132 91.55 24.02 32.55
N GLU A 133 90.80 23.77 33.62
CA GLU A 133 91.12 24.16 34.99
C GLU A 133 90.94 22.99 35.97
N GLY A 134 91.65 23.04 37.10
CA GLY A 134 91.52 22.08 38.19
C GLY A 134 92.01 20.68 37.83
N GLU A 135 91.22 19.66 38.17
CA GLU A 135 91.59 18.24 38.00
C GLU A 135 91.63 17.80 36.52
N ASN A 136 90.86 18.46 35.65
CA ASN A 136 90.78 18.14 34.22
C ASN A 136 92.05 18.50 33.44
N VAL A 137 92.92 19.37 33.98
CA VAL A 137 94.15 19.83 33.30
C VAL A 137 95.03 18.67 32.88
N SER A 138 95.21 17.66 33.73
CA SER A 138 96.07 16.51 33.37
C SER A 138 95.46 15.64 32.27
N ALA A 139 94.12 15.51 32.20
CA ALA A 139 93.44 14.77 31.14
C ALA A 139 93.48 15.52 29.81
N GLU A 140 93.26 16.84 29.82
CA GLU A 140 93.32 17.64 28.59
C GLU A 140 94.76 17.87 28.10
N VAL A 141 95.77 17.85 28.99
CA VAL A 141 97.18 17.74 28.58
C VAL A 141 97.45 16.39 27.90
N GLN A 142 96.98 15.26 28.45
CA GLN A 142 97.09 13.94 27.77
C GLN A 142 96.44 13.96 26.40
N HIS A 143 95.27 14.60 26.28
CA HIS A 143 94.60 14.79 25.01
C HIS A 143 95.44 15.66 24.06
N ILE A 144 95.92 16.84 24.46
CA ILE A 144 96.71 17.74 23.60
C ILE A 144 98.04 17.14 23.17
N THR A 145 98.76 16.43 24.06
CA THR A 145 100.05 15.79 23.73
C THR A 145 99.89 14.44 23.05
N GLY A 146 98.71 13.80 23.12
CA GLY A 146 98.46 12.47 22.57
C GLY A 146 99.11 11.34 23.39
N LEU A 147 99.60 11.65 24.60
CA LEU A 147 100.30 10.69 25.46
C LEU A 147 99.81 10.75 26.90
N GLU A 148 99.41 9.58 27.41
CA GLU A 148 99.34 9.31 28.85
C GLU A 148 100.69 9.56 29.53
N TYR A 149 100.65 9.96 30.81
CA TYR A 149 101.85 10.26 31.61
C TYR A 149 102.89 9.13 31.58
N LYS A 150 102.45 7.87 31.76
CA LYS A 150 103.31 6.68 31.76
C LYS A 150 104.13 6.57 30.46
N PHE A 151 103.49 6.86 29.33
CA PHE A 151 104.10 6.79 28.00
C PHE A 151 104.93 8.03 27.68
N PHE A 152 104.54 9.22 28.15
CA PHE A 152 105.40 10.41 28.12
C PHE A 152 106.74 10.16 28.83
N THR A 153 106.73 9.46 29.96
CA THR A 153 107.95 9.04 30.70
C THR A 153 108.68 7.82 30.13
N GLN A 154 108.25 7.32 28.96
CA GLN A 154 108.92 6.25 28.22
C GLN A 154 109.36 6.71 26.81
N CYS A 155 108.74 7.75 26.25
CA CYS A 155 108.98 8.22 24.88
C CYS A 155 109.65 9.61 24.80
N VAL A 156 109.29 10.53 25.71
CA VAL A 156 109.70 11.95 25.66
C VAL A 156 110.73 12.26 26.76
N VAL A 157 110.45 11.87 27.99
CA VAL A 157 111.40 11.96 29.11
C VAL A 157 111.85 10.54 29.43
N LEU A 158 113.16 10.28 29.34
CA LEU A 158 113.77 9.02 29.73
C LEU A 158 114.50 9.21 31.08
N PRO A 159 113.84 8.89 32.22
CA PRO A 159 114.40 9.13 33.55
C PRO A 159 115.43 8.07 33.95
N GLN A 160 116.34 8.47 34.85
CA GLN A 160 117.44 7.62 35.32
C GLN A 160 116.99 6.21 35.72
N GLY A 161 117.57 5.19 35.08
CA GLY A 161 117.33 3.77 35.39
C GLY A 161 116.07 3.14 34.80
N ARG A 162 115.27 3.87 34.00
CA ARG A 162 114.04 3.34 33.34
C ARG A 162 114.10 3.27 31.82
N PHE A 163 115.24 3.62 31.21
CA PHE A 163 115.46 3.63 29.76
C PHE A 163 114.95 2.37 29.03
N ALA A 164 115.08 1.19 29.65
CA ALA A 164 114.75 -0.09 29.03
C ALA A 164 113.26 -0.51 29.13
N GLU A 165 112.37 0.28 29.75
CA GLU A 165 111.00 -0.15 30.02
C GLU A 165 110.25 -0.59 28.75
N PHE A 166 110.28 0.19 27.67
CA PHE A 166 109.61 -0.16 26.41
C PHE A 166 110.24 -1.39 25.72
N LEU A 167 111.57 -1.51 25.77
CA LEU A 167 112.33 -2.66 25.26
C LEU A 167 111.98 -3.96 26.00
N HIS A 168 111.57 -3.86 27.27
CA HIS A 168 111.27 -5.00 28.14
C HIS A 168 109.78 -5.24 28.38
N ALA A 169 108.92 -4.32 27.97
CA ALA A 169 107.46 -4.39 28.07
C ALA A 169 106.89 -5.68 27.47
N GLN A 170 105.68 -6.04 27.87
CA GLN A 170 104.95 -7.16 27.29
C GLN A 170 104.40 -6.79 25.90
N PRO A 171 104.17 -7.76 24.99
CA PRO A 171 103.59 -7.48 23.67
C PRO A 171 102.26 -6.73 23.73
N ARG A 172 101.43 -6.95 24.76
CA ARG A 172 100.18 -6.20 24.99
C ARG A 172 100.44 -4.74 25.35
N GLU A 173 101.34 -4.48 26.29
CA GLU A 173 101.69 -3.12 26.72
C GLU A 173 102.29 -2.30 25.57
N ARG A 174 103.07 -2.94 24.68
CA ARG A 174 103.53 -2.34 23.42
C ARG A 174 102.39 -2.10 22.43
N GLN A 175 101.46 -3.04 22.29
CA GLN A 175 100.28 -2.87 21.44
C GLN A 175 99.42 -1.70 21.93
N ASP A 176 99.12 -1.61 23.23
CA ASP A 176 98.33 -0.54 23.83
C ASP A 176 98.96 0.85 23.59
N LEU A 177 100.30 0.95 23.67
CA LEU A 177 101.04 2.15 23.31
C LEU A 177 100.90 2.48 21.81
N LEU A 178 101.07 1.50 20.92
CA LEU A 178 100.91 1.72 19.47
C LEU A 178 99.47 2.12 19.10
N VAL A 179 98.45 1.54 19.73
CA VAL A 179 97.03 1.93 19.54
C VAL A 179 96.83 3.42 19.86
N GLN A 180 97.39 3.91 20.96
CA GLN A 180 97.29 5.33 21.35
C GLN A 180 98.10 6.24 20.43
N LEU A 181 99.30 5.83 20.03
CA LEU A 181 100.16 6.61 19.13
C LEU A 181 99.60 6.74 17.71
N LEU A 182 98.83 5.75 17.25
CA LEU A 182 98.25 5.69 15.91
C LEU A 182 96.82 6.26 15.82
N ASP A 183 96.24 6.75 16.93
CA ASP A 183 94.81 7.10 17.08
C ASP A 183 93.87 5.96 16.58
N ALA A 184 94.28 4.70 16.77
CA ALA A 184 93.59 3.55 16.19
C ALA A 184 92.22 3.25 16.85
N ASP A 185 91.89 3.97 17.94
CA ASP A 185 90.56 3.94 18.57
C ASP A 185 89.45 4.40 17.60
N VAL A 186 89.80 5.16 16.55
CA VAL A 186 88.88 5.56 15.48
C VAL A 186 88.21 4.35 14.82
N TYR A 187 88.91 3.23 14.66
CA TYR A 187 88.38 2.02 14.05
C TYR A 187 87.37 1.31 14.95
N GLU A 188 87.59 1.34 16.27
CA GLU A 188 86.62 0.86 17.27
C GLU A 188 85.37 1.77 17.30
N ARG A 189 85.53 3.10 17.18
CA ARG A 189 84.39 4.04 17.02
C ARG A 189 83.57 3.74 15.75
N ILE A 190 84.23 3.47 14.62
CA ILE A 190 83.56 3.08 13.37
C ILE A 190 82.87 1.72 13.53
N ARG A 191 83.51 0.73 14.16
CA ARG A 191 82.92 -0.59 14.44
C ARG A 191 81.65 -0.47 15.29
N GLN A 192 81.66 0.34 16.36
CA GLN A 192 80.50 0.60 17.20
C GLN A 192 79.37 1.34 16.47
N ARG A 193 79.70 2.13 15.43
CA ARG A 193 78.70 2.71 14.54
C ARG A 193 78.11 1.65 13.60
N ALA A 194 78.94 0.81 12.98
CA ALA A 194 78.50 -0.27 12.10
C ALA A 194 77.56 -1.26 12.82
N VAL A 195 77.83 -1.65 14.07
CA VAL A 195 76.89 -2.49 14.85
C VAL A 195 75.52 -1.83 15.03
N ARG A 196 75.49 -0.52 15.32
CA ARG A 196 74.23 0.23 15.48
C ARG A 196 73.46 0.37 14.16
N GLU A 197 74.18 0.52 13.05
CA GLU A 197 73.60 0.55 11.70
C GLU A 197 73.06 -0.84 11.31
N GLU A 198 73.76 -1.95 11.62
CA GLU A 198 73.25 -3.32 11.45
C GLU A 198 71.94 -3.55 12.21
N ASP A 199 71.92 -3.26 13.52
CA ASP A 199 70.74 -3.47 14.36
C ASP A 199 69.53 -2.66 13.86
N THR A 200 69.78 -1.40 13.45
CA THR A 200 68.74 -0.50 12.94
C THR A 200 68.21 -0.99 11.59
N ALA A 201 69.08 -1.37 10.65
CA ALA A 201 68.70 -1.90 9.35
C ALA A 201 67.93 -3.22 9.49
N ARG A 202 68.40 -4.16 10.33
CA ARG A 202 67.72 -5.43 10.62
C ARG A 202 66.34 -5.22 11.25
N GLN A 203 66.17 -4.27 12.17
CA GLN A 203 64.86 -3.94 12.74
C GLN A 203 63.90 -3.39 11.67
N HIS A 204 64.38 -2.49 10.81
CA HIS A 204 63.58 -1.97 9.70
C HIS A 204 63.20 -3.03 8.66
N ALA A 205 64.14 -3.91 8.28
CA ALA A 205 63.90 -5.05 7.40
C ALA A 205 62.82 -5.99 7.99
N THR A 206 62.92 -6.29 9.30
CA THR A 206 61.94 -7.12 10.01
C THR A 206 60.56 -6.45 10.05
N PHE A 207 60.49 -5.14 10.30
CA PHE A 207 59.23 -4.40 10.29
C PHE A 207 58.58 -4.39 8.89
N ALA A 208 59.33 -4.05 7.85
CA ALA A 208 58.83 -4.03 6.48
C ALA A 208 58.42 -5.43 5.99
N ARG A 209 59.11 -6.50 6.41
CA ARG A 209 58.71 -7.87 6.09
C ARG A 209 57.43 -8.30 6.82
N ASN A 210 57.25 -7.92 8.09
CA ASN A 210 56.00 -8.16 8.80
C ASN A 210 54.79 -7.43 8.18
N GLU A 211 54.98 -6.26 7.58
CA GLU A 211 53.93 -5.58 6.80
C GLU A 211 53.71 -6.28 5.44
N LEU A 212 54.78 -6.71 4.75
CA LEU A 212 54.70 -7.47 3.51
C LEU A 212 53.94 -8.80 3.67
N ASP A 213 54.20 -9.54 4.75
CA ASP A 213 53.54 -10.82 5.05
C ASP A 213 52.02 -10.66 5.24
N ARG A 214 51.54 -9.49 5.70
CA ARG A 214 50.09 -9.19 5.77
C ARG A 214 49.46 -8.98 4.39
N LEU A 215 50.26 -8.64 3.38
CA LEU A 215 49.85 -8.44 1.99
C LEU A 215 50.09 -9.68 1.12
N ALA A 216 50.54 -10.80 1.68
CA ALA A 216 50.86 -12.03 0.94
C ALA A 216 49.70 -12.63 0.11
N GLY A 217 48.45 -12.21 0.35
CA GLY A 217 47.28 -12.56 -0.46
C GLY A 217 46.94 -11.61 -1.61
N ALA A 218 47.77 -10.59 -1.86
CA ALA A 218 47.63 -9.62 -2.95
C ALA A 218 48.71 -9.86 -4.02
N ASP A 219 48.68 -11.05 -4.62
CA ASP A 219 49.56 -11.44 -5.72
C ASP A 219 48.93 -11.14 -7.10
N GLU A 220 49.67 -11.43 -8.17
CA GLU A 220 49.20 -11.25 -9.55
C GLU A 220 47.95 -12.11 -9.84
N ALA A 221 47.87 -13.32 -9.26
CA ALA A 221 46.73 -14.21 -9.42
C ALA A 221 45.45 -13.64 -8.77
N ALA A 222 45.58 -13.01 -7.60
CA ALA A 222 44.49 -12.31 -6.93
C ALA A 222 44.01 -11.08 -7.72
N GLU A 223 44.92 -10.32 -8.34
CA GLU A 223 44.55 -9.19 -9.21
C GLU A 223 43.82 -9.70 -10.45
N GLN A 224 44.39 -10.70 -11.16
CA GLN A 224 43.77 -11.30 -12.34
C GLN A 224 42.38 -11.88 -12.03
N ALA A 225 42.21 -12.57 -10.90
CA ALA A 225 40.92 -13.11 -10.47
C ALA A 225 39.89 -12.01 -10.14
N ALA A 226 40.32 -10.92 -9.49
CA ALA A 226 39.46 -9.77 -9.22
C ALA A 226 39.05 -9.03 -10.51
N ALA A 227 39.99 -8.86 -11.45
CA ALA A 227 39.76 -8.22 -12.75
C ALA A 227 38.82 -9.05 -13.62
N ALA A 228 39.04 -10.36 -13.71
CA ALA A 228 38.17 -11.28 -14.43
C ALA A 228 36.74 -11.27 -13.87
N ARG A 229 36.58 -11.26 -12.53
CA ARG A 229 35.24 -11.15 -11.92
C ARG A 229 34.57 -9.80 -12.19
N PHE A 230 35.33 -8.69 -12.16
CA PHE A 230 34.79 -7.37 -12.47
C PHE A 230 34.30 -7.26 -13.91
N GLU A 231 35.12 -7.65 -14.89
CA GLU A 231 34.71 -7.61 -16.31
C GLU A 231 33.55 -8.58 -16.60
N ALA A 232 33.52 -9.78 -16.00
CA ALA A 232 32.41 -10.71 -16.17
C ALA A 232 31.08 -10.16 -15.58
N LEU A 233 31.12 -9.48 -14.42
CA LEU A 233 29.95 -8.80 -13.85
C LEU A 233 29.51 -7.58 -14.69
N LYS A 234 30.44 -6.91 -15.36
CA LYS A 234 30.18 -5.77 -16.25
C LYS A 234 29.57 -6.21 -17.58
N GLU A 235 30.02 -7.34 -18.15
CA GLU A 235 29.34 -8.01 -19.26
C GLU A 235 27.92 -8.46 -18.88
N LEU A 236 27.76 -9.04 -17.69
CA LEU A 236 26.44 -9.39 -17.16
C LEU A 236 25.56 -8.13 -17.06
N ALA A 237 26.07 -7.00 -16.58
CA ALA A 237 25.30 -5.76 -16.44
C ALA A 237 24.81 -5.20 -17.78
N ALA A 238 25.60 -5.35 -18.86
CA ALA A 238 25.14 -5.00 -20.20
C ALA A 238 23.98 -5.90 -20.65
N ARG A 239 24.13 -7.23 -20.54
CA ARG A 239 23.10 -8.21 -20.95
C ARG A 239 21.82 -8.12 -20.09
N LEU A 240 21.97 -7.85 -18.80
CA LEU A 240 20.86 -7.67 -17.86
C LEU A 240 19.95 -6.51 -18.26
N GLY A 241 20.49 -5.45 -18.89
CA GLY A 241 19.70 -4.33 -19.40
C GLY A 241 18.70 -4.76 -20.48
N ASP A 242 19.15 -5.61 -21.41
CA ASP A 242 18.31 -6.17 -22.46
C ASP A 242 17.28 -7.15 -21.88
N ASP A 243 17.71 -8.06 -20.99
CA ASP A 243 16.86 -9.05 -20.31
C ASP A 243 15.70 -8.39 -19.54
N LEU A 244 16.00 -7.35 -18.75
CA LEU A 244 15.01 -6.62 -17.97
C LEU A 244 14.04 -5.82 -18.85
N THR A 245 14.50 -5.34 -20.01
CA THR A 245 13.66 -4.68 -21.00
C THR A 245 12.68 -5.67 -21.63
N ALA A 246 13.16 -6.86 -22.02
CA ALA A 246 12.32 -7.95 -22.52
C ALA A 246 11.27 -8.40 -21.48
N LEU A 247 11.68 -8.64 -20.24
CA LEU A 247 10.79 -9.01 -19.15
C LEU A 247 9.69 -7.96 -18.90
N THR A 248 10.04 -6.67 -18.93
CA THR A 248 9.08 -5.57 -18.77
C THR A 248 8.05 -5.56 -19.91
N ALA A 249 8.48 -5.77 -21.16
CA ALA A 249 7.58 -5.87 -22.31
C ALA A 249 6.65 -7.11 -22.25
N HIS A 250 7.13 -8.22 -21.68
CA HIS A 250 6.32 -9.40 -21.40
C HIS A 250 5.27 -9.13 -20.30
N ASP A 251 5.64 -8.48 -19.20
CA ASP A 251 4.70 -8.09 -18.13
C ASP A 251 3.61 -7.13 -18.63
N GLU A 252 3.96 -6.12 -19.43
CA GLU A 252 2.97 -5.22 -20.06
C GLU A 252 2.04 -5.97 -21.01
N THR A 253 2.56 -6.93 -21.77
CA THR A 253 1.78 -7.78 -22.67
C THR A 253 0.80 -8.66 -21.89
N VAL A 254 1.24 -9.28 -20.79
CA VAL A 254 0.39 -10.06 -19.88
C VAL A 254 -0.69 -9.17 -19.26
N ARG A 255 -0.36 -7.98 -18.76
CA ARG A 255 -1.34 -7.03 -18.20
C ARG A 255 -2.43 -6.67 -19.23
N ARG A 256 -2.03 -6.24 -20.43
CA ARG A 256 -2.97 -5.90 -21.51
C ARG A 256 -3.90 -7.07 -21.86
N LEU A 257 -3.35 -8.29 -21.97
CA LEU A 257 -4.15 -9.48 -22.26
C LEU A 257 -5.09 -9.87 -21.10
N GLN A 258 -4.72 -9.61 -19.85
CA GLN A 258 -5.63 -9.76 -18.70
C GLN A 258 -6.76 -8.74 -18.72
N GLU A 259 -6.50 -7.49 -19.09
CA GLU A 259 -7.52 -6.45 -19.26
C GLU A 259 -8.48 -6.79 -20.41
N GLU A 260 -7.95 -7.23 -21.58
CA GLU A 260 -8.75 -7.77 -22.70
C GLU A 260 -9.65 -8.93 -22.25
N GLN A 261 -9.13 -9.85 -21.41
CA GLN A 261 -9.86 -11.02 -20.94
C GLN A 261 -10.92 -10.70 -19.87
N GLN A 262 -10.64 -9.76 -18.97
CA GLN A 262 -11.64 -9.24 -18.02
C GLN A 262 -12.77 -8.50 -18.74
N ALA A 263 -12.44 -7.69 -19.75
CA ALA A 263 -13.44 -7.03 -20.60
C ALA A 263 -14.32 -8.04 -21.34
N ALA A 264 -13.73 -9.11 -21.90
CA ALA A 264 -14.47 -10.19 -22.55
C ALA A 264 -15.40 -10.94 -21.58
N ALA A 265 -14.94 -11.22 -20.36
CA ALA A 265 -15.77 -11.84 -19.32
C ALA A 265 -16.94 -10.93 -18.90
N GLY A 266 -16.70 -9.62 -18.76
CA GLY A 266 -17.75 -8.62 -18.47
C GLY A 266 -18.76 -8.47 -19.61
N ALA A 267 -18.31 -8.54 -20.87
CA ALA A 267 -19.17 -8.55 -22.05
C ALA A 267 -20.07 -9.78 -22.07
N LEU A 268 -19.50 -10.97 -21.90
CA LEU A 268 -20.25 -12.23 -21.85
C LEU A 268 -21.29 -12.22 -20.72
N ALA A 269 -20.91 -11.77 -19.52
CA ALA A 269 -21.81 -11.64 -18.37
C ALA A 269 -22.94 -10.62 -18.60
N THR A 270 -22.76 -9.65 -19.51
CA THR A 270 -23.81 -8.70 -19.90
C THR A 270 -24.78 -9.32 -20.90
N LEU A 271 -24.26 -10.03 -21.90
CA LEU A 271 -25.09 -10.78 -22.86
C LEU A 271 -25.92 -11.87 -22.15
N THR A 272 -25.32 -12.68 -21.27
CA THR A 272 -26.04 -13.78 -20.60
C THR A 272 -27.07 -13.35 -19.56
N ARG A 273 -27.11 -12.07 -19.18
CA ARG A 273 -28.14 -11.52 -18.27
C ARG A 273 -29.47 -11.22 -18.97
N LEU A 274 -29.50 -11.15 -20.30
CA LEU A 274 -30.74 -11.00 -21.06
C LEU A 274 -31.60 -12.28 -20.96
N SER A 275 -32.83 -12.14 -20.51
CA SER A 275 -33.86 -13.18 -20.53
C SER A 275 -35.23 -12.58 -20.88
N MET A 276 -36.07 -13.37 -21.54
CA MET A 276 -37.46 -12.99 -21.82
C MET A 276 -38.32 -13.16 -20.55
N PRO A 277 -39.14 -12.17 -20.17
CA PRO A 277 -40.12 -12.31 -19.10
C PRO A 277 -41.07 -13.48 -19.35
N ALA A 278 -41.37 -14.25 -18.30
CA ALA A 278 -42.13 -15.50 -18.40
C ALA A 278 -43.59 -15.31 -18.86
N ASP A 279 -44.08 -14.08 -18.90
CA ASP A 279 -45.45 -13.74 -19.26
C ASP A 279 -45.60 -13.09 -20.65
N VAL A 280 -44.52 -13.04 -21.44
CA VAL A 280 -44.54 -12.70 -22.87
C VAL A 280 -45.17 -13.80 -23.74
N PRO A 281 -44.85 -15.10 -23.57
CA PRO A 281 -45.48 -16.16 -24.35
C PRO A 281 -46.99 -16.23 -24.12
N GLY A 282 -47.76 -16.29 -25.21
CA GLY A 282 -49.23 -16.35 -25.17
C GLY A 282 -49.93 -15.02 -24.86
N LEU A 283 -49.22 -13.93 -24.58
CA LEU A 283 -49.83 -12.62 -24.29
C LEU A 283 -50.58 -12.04 -25.50
N ALA A 284 -50.02 -12.21 -26.71
CA ALA A 284 -50.64 -11.80 -27.96
C ALA A 284 -51.90 -12.63 -28.32
N ASP A 285 -51.93 -13.92 -27.94
CA ASP A 285 -53.09 -14.79 -28.13
C ASP A 285 -54.18 -14.48 -27.10
N GLY A 286 -53.80 -14.26 -25.85
CA GLY A 286 -54.70 -13.81 -24.79
C GLY A 286 -55.35 -12.46 -25.09
N LEU A 287 -54.60 -11.50 -25.64
CA LEU A 287 -55.16 -10.20 -26.04
C LEU A 287 -56.18 -10.36 -27.18
N ARG A 288 -55.85 -11.11 -28.23
CA ARG A 288 -56.78 -11.39 -29.34
C ARG A 288 -58.05 -12.08 -28.86
N ALA A 289 -57.93 -13.11 -28.02
CA ALA A 289 -59.07 -13.81 -27.44
C ALA A 289 -59.94 -12.91 -26.55
N ALA A 290 -59.34 -11.97 -25.81
CA ALA A 290 -60.09 -11.01 -25.01
C ALA A 290 -60.82 -9.97 -25.87
N GLU A 291 -60.22 -9.49 -26.96
CA GLU A 291 -60.88 -8.62 -27.93
C GLU A 291 -62.03 -9.32 -28.66
N ASP A 292 -61.88 -10.59 -29.03
CA ASP A 292 -62.96 -11.40 -29.61
C ASP A 292 -64.09 -11.62 -28.60
N ALA A 293 -63.78 -11.83 -27.32
CA ALA A 293 -64.79 -11.92 -26.26
C ALA A 293 -65.56 -10.60 -26.06
N VAL A 294 -64.91 -9.44 -26.20
CA VAL A 294 -65.58 -8.13 -26.20
C VAL A 294 -66.50 -8.00 -27.41
N ARG A 295 -66.02 -8.35 -28.62
CA ARG A 295 -66.83 -8.32 -29.86
C ARG A 295 -68.08 -9.21 -29.75
N ALA A 296 -67.93 -10.43 -29.23
CA ALA A 296 -69.05 -11.36 -29.03
C ALA A 296 -70.06 -10.83 -27.99
N ALA A 297 -69.59 -10.42 -26.81
CA ALA A 297 -70.47 -9.91 -25.76
C ALA A 297 -71.20 -8.63 -26.16
N ALA A 298 -70.61 -7.77 -27.01
CA ALA A 298 -71.26 -6.59 -27.54
C ALA A 298 -72.40 -6.94 -28.52
N ALA A 299 -72.20 -7.96 -29.37
CA ALA A 299 -73.24 -8.46 -30.28
C ALA A 299 -74.41 -9.09 -29.50
N ASP A 300 -74.12 -9.88 -28.46
CA ASP A 300 -75.14 -10.49 -27.59
C ASP A 300 -75.98 -9.43 -26.85
N VAL A 301 -75.36 -8.35 -26.36
CA VAL A 301 -76.08 -7.23 -25.73
C VAL A 301 -77.03 -6.57 -26.72
N ALA A 302 -76.59 -6.27 -27.94
CA ALA A 302 -77.42 -5.62 -28.96
C ALA A 302 -78.66 -6.48 -29.32
N ALA A 303 -78.49 -7.80 -29.43
CA ALA A 303 -79.60 -8.73 -29.71
C ALA A 303 -80.61 -8.83 -28.55
N LEU A 304 -80.15 -8.74 -27.29
CA LEU A 304 -81.02 -8.75 -26.12
C LEU A 304 -81.80 -7.44 -25.97
N GLU A 305 -81.19 -6.29 -26.27
CA GLU A 305 -81.85 -4.98 -26.26
C GLU A 305 -82.98 -4.89 -27.31
N GLU A 306 -82.80 -5.50 -28.49
CA GLU A 306 -83.87 -5.59 -29.49
C GLU A 306 -85.06 -6.43 -28.99
N GLN A 307 -84.81 -7.56 -28.33
CA GLN A 307 -85.86 -8.41 -27.76
C GLN A 307 -86.65 -7.71 -26.64
N GLU A 308 -85.98 -6.90 -25.82
CA GLU A 308 -86.61 -6.08 -24.79
C GLU A 308 -87.58 -5.06 -25.40
N GLN A 309 -87.13 -4.30 -26.42
CA GLN A 309 -87.98 -3.34 -27.13
C GLN A 309 -89.18 -4.00 -27.81
N GLN A 310 -89.01 -5.19 -28.40
CA GLN A 310 -90.12 -5.93 -29.03
C GLN A 310 -91.17 -6.39 -28.01
N ALA A 311 -90.77 -6.78 -26.80
CA ALA A 311 -91.69 -7.16 -25.73
C ALA A 311 -92.49 -5.96 -25.21
N GLU A 312 -91.84 -4.80 -25.04
CA GLU A 312 -92.50 -3.57 -24.53
C GLU A 312 -93.54 -3.00 -25.49
N ARG A 313 -93.27 -3.05 -26.81
CA ARG A 313 -94.23 -2.65 -27.84
C ARG A 313 -95.51 -3.50 -27.77
N ARG A 314 -95.38 -4.83 -27.69
CA ARG A 314 -96.53 -5.76 -27.60
C ARG A 314 -97.42 -5.52 -26.38
N LEU A 315 -96.84 -5.13 -25.24
CA LEU A 315 -97.63 -4.79 -24.04
C LEU A 315 -98.40 -3.46 -24.23
N THR A 316 -97.81 -2.50 -24.94
CA THR A 316 -98.41 -1.20 -25.23
C THR A 316 -99.59 -1.30 -26.21
N ASP A 317 -99.50 -2.19 -27.20
CA ASP A 317 -100.52 -2.39 -28.23
C ASP A 317 -101.87 -2.95 -27.69
N LEU A 318 -101.90 -3.49 -26.46
CA LEU A 318 -103.10 -4.10 -25.87
C LEU A 318 -104.13 -3.09 -25.32
N GLY A 319 -103.73 -1.83 -25.08
CA GLY A 319 -104.62 -0.73 -24.69
C GLY A 319 -104.76 -0.51 -23.17
N ASP A 320 -105.96 -0.13 -22.70
CA ASP A 320 -106.25 0.16 -21.29
C ASP A 320 -106.96 -1.01 -20.61
N ARG A 321 -106.31 -1.62 -19.62
CA ARG A 321 -106.83 -2.74 -18.81
C ARG A 321 -107.96 -2.32 -17.87
N SER A 322 -107.98 -1.07 -17.38
CA SER A 322 -108.96 -0.61 -16.38
C SER A 322 -110.35 -0.47 -17.00
N ALA A 323 -110.44 0.18 -18.16
CA ALA A 323 -111.70 0.42 -18.85
C ALA A 323 -112.46 -0.87 -19.25
N LEU A 324 -111.74 -1.98 -19.46
CA LEU A 324 -112.34 -3.29 -19.73
C LEU A 324 -112.92 -3.94 -18.46
N GLY A 325 -112.31 -3.73 -17.29
CA GLY A 325 -112.78 -4.28 -16.01
C GLY A 325 -114.10 -3.66 -15.55
N ASP A 326 -114.24 -2.34 -15.66
CA ASP A 326 -115.45 -1.62 -15.22
C ASP A 326 -116.68 -2.03 -16.05
N ARG A 327 -116.51 -2.25 -17.36
CA ARG A 327 -117.58 -2.66 -18.29
C ARG A 327 -118.19 -4.01 -17.95
N ALA A 328 -117.38 -5.00 -17.56
CA ALA A 328 -117.87 -6.33 -17.20
C ALA A 328 -118.82 -6.27 -15.99
N ASN A 329 -118.46 -5.51 -14.96
CA ASN A 329 -119.24 -5.41 -13.72
C ASN A 329 -120.68 -4.89 -13.94
N LEU A 330 -120.88 -3.93 -14.86
CA LEU A 330 -122.23 -3.42 -15.15
C LEU A 330 -123.10 -4.45 -15.90
N LEU A 331 -122.50 -5.17 -16.85
CA LEU A 331 -123.19 -6.19 -17.66
C LEU A 331 -123.72 -7.34 -16.78
N GLU A 332 -122.95 -7.80 -15.80
CA GLU A 332 -123.39 -8.81 -14.84
C GLU A 332 -124.59 -8.34 -14.00
N HIS A 333 -124.59 -7.08 -13.56
CA HIS A 333 -125.69 -6.54 -12.74
C HIS A 333 -127.04 -6.55 -13.49
N TYR A 334 -127.03 -6.19 -14.78
CA TYR A 334 -128.25 -6.17 -15.61
C TYR A 334 -128.90 -7.55 -15.73
N LEU A 335 -128.11 -8.60 -16.01
CA LEU A 335 -128.60 -9.97 -16.18
C LEU A 335 -129.37 -10.48 -14.96
N ARG A 336 -128.89 -10.16 -13.76
CA ARG A 336 -129.47 -10.58 -12.48
C ARG A 336 -130.89 -10.01 -12.27
N VAL A 337 -131.10 -8.72 -12.51
CA VAL A 337 -132.39 -8.07 -12.28
C VAL A 337 -133.41 -8.45 -13.36
N ALA A 338 -132.95 -8.57 -14.61
CA ALA A 338 -133.77 -9.00 -15.75
C ALA A 338 -134.32 -10.45 -15.63
N ALA A 339 -133.76 -11.28 -14.75
CA ALA A 339 -134.28 -12.61 -14.44
C ALA A 339 -135.42 -12.60 -13.39
N GLN A 340 -135.37 -11.67 -12.43
CA GLN A 340 -136.37 -11.56 -11.35
C GLN A 340 -137.71 -11.03 -11.88
N GLU A 341 -137.66 -10.07 -12.80
CA GLU A 341 -138.83 -9.47 -13.46
C GLU A 341 -139.70 -10.50 -14.20
N ALA A 342 -139.04 -11.34 -15.03
CA ALA A 342 -139.73 -12.34 -15.85
C ALA A 342 -140.49 -13.39 -15.00
N GLN A 343 -139.93 -13.76 -13.84
CA GLN A 343 -140.59 -14.68 -12.91
C GLN A 343 -141.85 -14.04 -12.30
N ALA A 344 -141.74 -12.82 -11.77
CA ALA A 344 -142.84 -12.11 -11.13
C ALA A 344 -144.03 -11.89 -12.08
N ARG A 345 -143.75 -11.64 -13.38
CA ARG A 345 -144.79 -11.49 -14.40
C ARG A 345 -145.59 -12.78 -14.61
N ALA A 346 -144.89 -13.91 -14.72
CA ALA A 346 -145.52 -15.22 -14.94
C ALA A 346 -146.41 -15.67 -13.76
N ASP A 347 -146.08 -15.26 -12.53
CA ASP A 347 -146.92 -15.52 -11.34
C ASP A 347 -148.23 -14.70 -11.36
N ALA A 348 -148.17 -13.43 -11.79
CA ALA A 348 -149.35 -12.57 -11.91
C ALA A 348 -150.36 -13.08 -12.97
N ASP A 349 -149.86 -13.45 -14.15
CA ASP A 349 -150.71 -13.92 -15.27
C ASP A 349 -151.45 -15.23 -14.91
N ARG A 350 -150.81 -16.13 -14.13
CA ARG A 350 -151.44 -17.34 -13.61
C ARG A 350 -152.61 -17.06 -12.67
N ALA A 351 -152.48 -16.09 -11.77
CA ALA A 351 -153.53 -15.74 -10.81
C ALA A 351 -154.75 -15.13 -11.53
N ALA A 352 -154.53 -14.24 -12.50
CA ALA A 352 -155.59 -13.61 -13.29
C ALA A 352 -156.42 -14.64 -14.09
N ALA A 353 -155.77 -15.65 -14.68
CA ALA A 353 -156.43 -16.67 -15.51
C ALA A 353 -157.47 -17.53 -14.77
N ALA A 354 -157.39 -17.63 -13.43
CA ALA A 354 -158.33 -18.41 -12.62
C ALA A 354 -159.67 -17.70 -12.34
N LEU A 355 -159.74 -16.37 -12.50
CA LEU A 355 -160.89 -15.56 -12.11
C LEU A 355 -162.17 -15.79 -12.92
N PRO A 356 -162.15 -15.93 -14.27
CA PRO A 356 -163.38 -16.03 -15.08
C PRO A 356 -164.27 -17.21 -14.67
N ALA A 357 -163.67 -18.36 -14.37
CA ALA A 357 -164.40 -19.55 -13.92
C ALA A 357 -165.09 -19.36 -12.56
N LEU A 358 -164.53 -18.53 -11.67
CA LEU A 358 -165.12 -18.19 -10.37
C LEU A 358 -166.25 -17.16 -10.52
N ILE A 359 -166.10 -16.19 -11.42
CA ILE A 359 -167.16 -15.23 -11.78
C ILE A 359 -168.37 -15.98 -12.30
N GLU A 360 -168.17 -16.89 -13.26
CA GLU A 360 -169.28 -17.64 -13.86
C GLU A 360 -169.96 -18.57 -12.85
N ARG A 361 -169.22 -19.29 -12.01
CA ARG A 361 -169.78 -20.09 -10.90
C ARG A 361 -170.63 -19.25 -9.95
N THR A 362 -170.19 -18.04 -9.61
CA THR A 362 -170.93 -17.10 -8.76
C THR A 362 -172.22 -16.64 -9.45
N ALA A 363 -172.14 -16.20 -10.70
CA ALA A 363 -173.29 -15.77 -11.48
C ALA A 363 -174.31 -16.91 -11.71
N THR A 364 -173.88 -18.16 -11.76
CA THR A 364 -174.77 -19.32 -11.90
C THR A 364 -175.49 -19.62 -10.58
N ALA A 365 -174.79 -19.56 -9.45
CA ALA A 365 -175.38 -19.71 -8.12
C ALA A 365 -176.37 -18.57 -7.78
N GLU A 366 -176.06 -17.32 -8.14
CA GLU A 366 -176.98 -16.19 -7.95
C GLU A 366 -178.21 -16.26 -8.85
N ARG A 367 -178.07 -16.71 -10.11
CA ARG A 367 -179.23 -16.99 -10.98
C ARG A 367 -180.12 -18.08 -10.39
N ALA A 368 -179.54 -19.17 -9.92
CA ALA A 368 -180.28 -20.26 -9.26
C ALA A 368 -181.00 -19.79 -7.97
N LEU A 369 -180.38 -18.91 -7.18
CA LEU A 369 -181.03 -18.27 -6.03
C LEU A 369 -182.21 -17.41 -6.50
N ALA A 370 -182.00 -16.52 -7.47
CA ALA A 370 -183.04 -15.63 -7.96
C ALA A 370 -184.21 -16.40 -8.61
N ASP A 371 -183.95 -17.53 -9.27
CA ASP A 371 -184.98 -18.42 -9.81
C ASP A 371 -185.74 -19.17 -8.72
N ALA A 372 -185.06 -19.66 -7.68
CA ALA A 372 -185.71 -20.26 -6.52
C ALA A 372 -186.58 -19.24 -5.77
N GLU A 373 -186.11 -18.00 -5.62
CA GLU A 373 -186.86 -16.90 -5.00
C GLU A 373 -188.06 -16.49 -5.84
N ARG A 374 -187.89 -16.33 -7.16
CA ARG A 374 -189.01 -16.12 -8.11
C ARG A 374 -190.02 -17.27 -8.07
N ALA A 375 -189.58 -18.51 -7.92
CA ALA A 375 -190.48 -19.67 -7.83
C ALA A 375 -191.26 -19.67 -6.51
N ARG A 376 -190.60 -19.41 -5.38
CA ARG A 376 -191.24 -19.15 -4.08
C ARG A 376 -192.26 -18.02 -4.20
N ASP A 377 -191.89 -16.89 -4.78
CA ASP A 377 -192.74 -15.71 -4.86
C ASP A 377 -193.92 -15.93 -5.81
N ARG A 378 -193.74 -16.62 -6.94
CA ARG A 378 -194.85 -17.05 -7.80
C ARG A 378 -195.81 -17.99 -7.07
N LEU A 379 -195.32 -18.92 -6.25
CA LEU A 379 -196.18 -19.78 -5.43
C LEU A 379 -196.90 -18.98 -4.34
N ARG A 380 -196.19 -18.08 -3.65
CA ARG A 380 -196.79 -17.11 -2.72
C ARG A 380 -197.80 -16.19 -3.38
N THR A 381 -197.66 -15.92 -4.69
CA THR A 381 -198.56 -15.05 -5.49
C THR A 381 -199.76 -15.82 -6.05
N ALA A 382 -199.57 -17.04 -6.55
CA ALA A 382 -200.64 -17.93 -6.98
C ALA A 382 -201.56 -18.30 -5.81
N HIS A 383 -200.97 -18.42 -4.62
CA HIS A 383 -201.65 -18.53 -3.34
C HIS A 383 -201.68 -17.18 -2.60
N ALA A 384 -201.52 -16.01 -3.26
CA ALA A 384 -201.49 -14.71 -2.55
C ALA A 384 -202.78 -14.53 -1.80
N GLY A 385 -203.91 -14.75 -2.48
CA GLY A 385 -205.20 -14.86 -1.84
C GLY A 385 -205.08 -15.64 -0.53
N ALA A 386 -204.57 -16.88 -0.55
CA ALA A 386 -204.51 -17.82 0.59
C ALA A 386 -203.82 -17.31 1.86
N GLU A 387 -202.86 -16.41 1.73
CA GLU A 387 -202.06 -15.86 2.84
C GLU A 387 -202.42 -14.39 3.11
N VAL A 388 -202.73 -13.61 2.07
CA VAL A 388 -203.46 -12.31 2.17
C VAL A 388 -204.78 -12.50 2.91
N ALA A 389 -205.38 -13.68 2.82
CA ALA A 389 -206.51 -14.18 3.60
C ALA A 389 -206.25 -14.32 5.08
N HIS A 390 -205.02 -14.58 5.48
CA HIS A 390 -204.63 -14.48 6.87
C HIS A 390 -204.59 -12.98 7.32
N SER A 391 -205.24 -12.05 6.58
CA SER A 391 -205.47 -10.62 6.92
C SER A 391 -206.84 -10.08 6.41
N ILE A 392 -207.55 -9.16 7.08
CA ILE A 392 -207.57 -8.95 8.53
C ILE A 392 -208.21 -7.61 9.02
N VAL A 393 -208.68 -6.69 8.16
CA VAL A 393 -209.11 -5.33 8.61
C VAL A 393 -210.54 -4.91 8.21
N VAL A 394 -211.43 -4.99 9.21
CA VAL A 394 -212.46 -4.01 9.61
C VAL A 394 -212.73 -2.75 8.74
N GLY A 395 -213.76 -2.66 7.88
CA GLY A 395 -214.27 -1.37 7.37
C GLY A 395 -213.43 -0.63 6.30
N GLU A 396 -212.15 -0.95 6.20
CA GLU A 396 -211.22 -0.37 5.24
C GLU A 396 -211.41 -1.00 3.85
N PRO A 397 -210.73 -0.48 2.81
CA PRO A 397 -210.31 -1.24 1.65
C PRO A 397 -209.58 -2.57 1.90
N CYS A 398 -209.61 -3.10 3.13
CA CYS A 398 -208.94 -4.26 3.66
C CYS A 398 -207.50 -4.23 3.16
N PRO A 399 -207.11 -5.13 2.25
CA PRO A 399 -206.29 -4.64 1.14
C PRO A 399 -206.86 -4.92 -0.26
N ALA A 400 -207.93 -5.72 -0.40
CA ALA A 400 -208.42 -6.18 -1.70
C ALA A 400 -209.75 -5.54 -2.18
N CYS A 401 -210.84 -5.65 -1.41
CA CYS A 401 -212.20 -5.40 -1.93
C CYS A 401 -212.83 -4.06 -1.52
N LEU A 402 -212.00 -3.06 -1.15
CA LEU A 402 -212.34 -1.62 -1.15
C LEU A 402 -213.29 -1.08 -0.07
N ARG A 403 -214.07 -1.96 0.57
CA ARG A 403 -215.42 -1.62 1.03
C ARG A 403 -215.45 -1.13 2.48
N PRO A 404 -216.54 -0.51 2.96
CA PRO A 404 -217.11 -0.95 4.21
C PRO A 404 -217.71 -2.36 3.96
N VAL A 405 -217.02 -3.50 4.14
CA VAL A 405 -216.01 -3.79 5.17
C VAL A 405 -216.61 -4.65 6.29
N THR A 406 -217.49 -5.64 6.13
CA THR A 406 -218.33 -6.16 5.01
C THR A 406 -217.65 -6.67 3.72
N GLU A 407 -216.47 -7.25 3.86
CA GLU A 407 -216.00 -8.34 2.99
C GLU A 407 -214.46 -8.51 2.96
N LEU A 408 -213.95 -9.32 2.02
CA LEU A 408 -212.61 -9.92 1.94
C LEU A 408 -212.43 -11.23 2.74
N PRO A 409 -212.07 -11.20 4.03
CA PRO A 409 -211.44 -12.28 4.76
C PRO A 409 -210.43 -13.22 4.08
N HIS A 410 -210.77 -14.08 3.12
CA HIS A 410 -210.22 -15.45 3.14
C HIS A 410 -210.10 -16.22 1.80
N HIS A 411 -209.21 -17.24 1.72
CA HIS A 411 -208.73 -17.94 0.49
C HIS A 411 -207.95 -19.29 0.79
N PRO A 412 -207.48 -20.11 -0.21
CA PRO A 412 -207.20 -21.57 -0.05
C PRO A 412 -205.72 -22.10 -0.05
N ALA A 413 -205.49 -23.26 0.60
CA ALA A 413 -204.20 -23.79 1.07
C ALA A 413 -202.95 -23.89 0.14
N LEU A 414 -201.80 -23.48 0.71
CA LEU A 414 -200.45 -23.29 0.12
C LEU A 414 -199.66 -24.59 -0.22
N ALA A 415 -200.18 -25.45 -1.09
CA ALA A 415 -199.41 -26.61 -1.58
C ALA A 415 -198.15 -26.15 -2.35
N GLY A 416 -196.98 -26.73 -1.98
CA GLY A 416 -195.69 -26.52 -2.66
C GLY A 416 -194.72 -25.52 -2.01
N LEU A 417 -195.17 -24.68 -1.07
CA LEU A 417 -194.36 -23.55 -0.56
C LEU A 417 -193.08 -23.99 0.18
N GLY A 418 -193.17 -24.94 1.13
CA GLY A 418 -192.02 -25.36 1.95
C GLY A 418 -190.88 -26.02 1.14
N ALA A 419 -191.20 -26.61 -0.02
CA ALA A 419 -190.17 -27.12 -0.93
C ALA A 419 -189.41 -25.97 -1.62
N ALA A 420 -190.13 -24.92 -2.05
CA ALA A 420 -189.52 -23.72 -2.63
C ALA A 420 -188.68 -22.95 -1.61
N GLU A 421 -189.11 -22.85 -0.36
CA GLU A 421 -188.33 -22.19 0.71
C GLU A 421 -187.02 -22.93 1.03
N ASN A 422 -187.04 -24.26 1.06
CA ASN A 422 -185.82 -25.06 1.21
C ASN A 422 -184.89 -24.92 -0.01
N ALA A 423 -185.44 -24.85 -1.23
CA ALA A 423 -184.66 -24.59 -2.44
C ALA A 423 -183.96 -23.22 -2.39
N VAL A 424 -184.66 -22.15 -1.98
CA VAL A 424 -184.07 -20.81 -1.74
C VAL A 424 -182.95 -20.88 -0.71
N ARG A 425 -183.17 -21.55 0.42
CA ARG A 425 -182.16 -21.66 1.50
C ARG A 425 -180.89 -22.34 1.02
N SER A 426 -181.02 -23.43 0.24
CA SER A 426 -179.89 -24.15 -0.35
C SER A 426 -179.16 -23.29 -1.39
N ALA A 427 -179.90 -22.67 -2.33
CA ALA A 427 -179.31 -21.83 -3.37
C ALA A 427 -178.59 -20.60 -2.78
N ARG A 428 -179.12 -20.00 -1.71
CA ARG A 428 -178.52 -18.84 -1.05
C ARG A 428 -177.15 -19.15 -0.47
N LYS A 429 -177.02 -20.29 0.23
CA LYS A 429 -175.74 -20.73 0.77
C LYS A 429 -174.69 -20.92 -0.33
N HIS A 430 -175.05 -21.59 -1.43
CA HIS A 430 -174.15 -21.79 -2.56
C HIS A 430 -173.71 -20.48 -3.23
N ALA A 431 -174.58 -19.47 -3.32
CA ALA A 431 -174.24 -18.16 -3.85
C ALA A 431 -173.24 -17.40 -2.95
N GLU A 432 -173.40 -17.49 -1.63
CA GLU A 432 -172.52 -16.84 -0.65
C GLU A 432 -171.13 -17.50 -0.56
N ASP A 433 -171.08 -18.84 -0.58
CA ASP A 433 -169.84 -19.62 -0.65
C ASP A 433 -169.05 -19.33 -1.95
N ALA A 434 -169.75 -19.10 -3.08
CA ALA A 434 -169.13 -18.74 -4.35
C ALA A 434 -168.56 -17.30 -4.34
N ARG A 435 -169.33 -16.32 -3.84
CA ARG A 435 -168.91 -14.91 -3.73
C ARG A 435 -167.63 -14.76 -2.92
N THR A 436 -167.54 -15.48 -1.80
CA THR A 436 -166.39 -15.42 -0.87
C THR A 436 -165.10 -15.96 -1.50
N HIS A 437 -165.19 -17.04 -2.28
CA HIS A 437 -164.03 -17.58 -3.00
C HIS A 437 -163.54 -16.65 -4.12
N HIS A 438 -164.46 -16.07 -4.89
CA HIS A 438 -164.10 -15.11 -5.94
C HIS A 438 -163.36 -13.89 -5.35
N GLY A 439 -163.89 -13.29 -4.28
CA GLY A 439 -163.29 -12.09 -3.67
C GLY A 439 -161.86 -12.28 -3.17
N LYS A 440 -161.52 -13.46 -2.62
CA LYS A 440 -160.14 -13.77 -2.19
C LYS A 440 -159.17 -13.88 -3.36
N ALA A 441 -159.56 -14.60 -4.43
CA ALA A 441 -158.73 -14.80 -5.60
C ALA A 441 -158.40 -13.49 -6.33
N THR A 442 -159.35 -12.56 -6.41
CA THR A 442 -159.14 -11.25 -7.07
C THR A 442 -158.08 -10.42 -6.34
N ALA A 443 -158.11 -10.37 -5.00
CA ALA A 443 -157.15 -9.60 -4.21
C ALA A 443 -155.71 -10.11 -4.33
N GLU A 444 -155.52 -11.41 -4.53
CA GLU A 444 -154.21 -12.05 -4.73
C GLU A 444 -153.60 -11.69 -6.11
N ALA A 445 -154.42 -11.74 -7.17
CA ALA A 445 -154.00 -11.35 -8.52
C ALA A 445 -153.55 -9.87 -8.62
N ASP A 446 -154.27 -8.96 -7.94
CA ASP A 446 -153.96 -7.52 -7.91
C ASP A 446 -152.64 -7.19 -7.18
N LEU A 447 -152.20 -8.05 -6.25
CA LEU A 447 -150.93 -7.86 -5.54
C LEU A 447 -149.74 -8.26 -6.43
N LEU A 448 -149.81 -9.45 -7.04
CA LEU A 448 -148.76 -9.98 -7.91
C LEU A 448 -148.53 -9.09 -9.13
N THR A 449 -149.61 -8.60 -9.74
CA THR A 449 -149.56 -7.66 -10.89
C THR A 449 -148.79 -6.38 -10.57
N ARG A 450 -148.96 -5.82 -9.36
CA ARG A 450 -148.22 -4.64 -8.92
C ARG A 450 -146.73 -4.93 -8.71
N HIS A 451 -146.37 -6.09 -8.16
CA HIS A 451 -144.97 -6.46 -7.95
C HIS A 451 -144.20 -6.60 -9.27
N ALA A 452 -144.79 -7.27 -10.27
CA ALA A 452 -144.18 -7.41 -11.59
C ALA A 452 -143.91 -6.04 -12.25
N THR A 453 -144.88 -5.12 -12.18
CA THR A 453 -144.79 -3.79 -12.80
C THR A 453 -143.62 -2.94 -12.25
N THR A 454 -143.31 -3.06 -10.95
CA THR A 454 -142.15 -2.38 -10.35
C THR A 454 -140.83 -2.88 -10.95
N LEU A 455 -140.65 -4.21 -11.06
CA LEU A 455 -139.43 -4.81 -11.61
C LEU A 455 -139.24 -4.48 -13.10
N THR A 456 -140.32 -4.43 -13.90
CA THR A 456 -140.25 -3.99 -15.31
C THR A 456 -139.65 -2.58 -15.45
N THR A 457 -139.92 -1.70 -14.48
CA THR A 457 -139.39 -0.32 -14.47
C THR A 457 -137.88 -0.30 -14.17
N GLU A 458 -137.41 -1.14 -13.26
CA GLU A 458 -136.01 -1.23 -12.85
C GLU A 458 -135.11 -1.85 -13.93
N VAL A 459 -135.57 -2.93 -14.59
CA VAL A 459 -134.89 -3.54 -15.75
C VAL A 459 -134.70 -2.53 -16.88
N SER A 460 -135.73 -1.71 -17.14
CA SER A 460 -135.70 -0.66 -18.16
C SER A 460 -134.73 0.49 -17.82
N ALA A 461 -134.48 0.76 -16.53
CA ALA A 461 -133.48 1.72 -16.10
C ALA A 461 -132.05 1.18 -16.31
N LEU A 462 -131.77 -0.05 -15.87
CA LEU A 462 -130.46 -0.68 -16.02
C LEU A 462 -130.07 -0.89 -17.49
N LEU A 463 -131.01 -1.27 -18.36
CA LEU A 463 -130.75 -1.43 -19.80
C LEU A 463 -130.26 -0.12 -20.46
N ARG A 464 -130.80 1.03 -20.05
CA ARG A 464 -130.34 2.35 -20.52
C ARG A 464 -128.93 2.68 -20.05
N GLN A 465 -128.56 2.30 -18.82
CA GLN A 465 -127.19 2.50 -18.32
C GLN A 465 -126.18 1.62 -19.09
N VAL A 466 -126.51 0.34 -19.32
CA VAL A 466 -125.67 -0.56 -20.12
C VAL A 466 -125.44 -0.01 -21.53
N ALA A 467 -126.48 0.52 -22.18
CA ALA A 467 -126.35 1.13 -23.51
C ALA A 467 -125.49 2.41 -23.50
N ALA A 468 -125.59 3.24 -22.46
CA ALA A 468 -124.84 4.50 -22.34
C ALA A 468 -123.33 4.28 -22.10
N GLU A 469 -122.95 3.26 -21.32
CA GLU A 469 -121.54 2.97 -21.06
C GLU A 469 -120.87 2.24 -22.24
N GLY A 470 -121.59 1.39 -22.99
CA GLY A 470 -121.05 0.68 -24.16
C GLY A 470 -120.51 1.63 -25.22
N THR A 471 -121.23 2.74 -25.47
CA THR A 471 -120.74 3.81 -26.36
C THR A 471 -119.46 4.48 -25.87
N ARG A 472 -119.23 4.60 -24.55
CA ARG A 472 -118.00 5.21 -24.00
C ARG A 472 -116.79 4.28 -24.09
N THR A 473 -116.96 3.00 -23.77
CA THR A 473 -115.88 2.00 -23.97
C THR A 473 -115.58 1.76 -25.44
N GLY A 474 -116.60 1.81 -26.31
CA GLY A 474 -116.43 1.75 -27.77
C GLY A 474 -115.64 2.93 -28.35
N GLU A 475 -115.68 4.11 -27.72
CA GLU A 475 -114.89 5.28 -28.10
C GLU A 475 -113.49 5.29 -27.49
N SER A 476 -113.31 4.90 -26.22
CA SER A 476 -111.99 4.83 -25.58
C SER A 476 -111.06 3.81 -26.25
N VAL A 477 -111.59 2.63 -26.61
CA VAL A 477 -110.83 1.59 -27.34
C VAL A 477 -110.45 2.06 -28.76
N ARG A 478 -111.27 2.89 -29.41
CA ARG A 478 -110.92 3.49 -30.72
C ARG A 478 -109.88 4.59 -30.62
N ALA A 479 -109.89 5.39 -29.55
CA ALA A 479 -108.89 6.42 -29.31
C ALA A 479 -107.48 5.82 -29.08
N ALA A 480 -107.39 4.63 -28.48
CA ALA A 480 -106.14 3.90 -28.33
C ALA A 480 -105.59 3.37 -29.68
N ALA A 481 -106.45 2.85 -30.55
CA ALA A 481 -106.07 2.23 -31.83
C ALA A 481 -105.71 3.24 -32.95
N ALA A 482 -105.83 4.55 -32.72
CA ALA A 482 -105.77 5.59 -33.77
C ALA A 482 -104.69 6.68 -33.56
N ARG A 483 -103.62 6.39 -32.80
CA ARG A 483 -102.45 7.29 -32.73
C ARG A 483 -101.40 6.90 -33.79
N PRO A 484 -101.08 7.78 -34.78
CA PRO A 484 -99.94 7.55 -35.65
C PRO A 484 -98.63 7.76 -34.89
N THR A 485 -97.68 6.83 -35.05
CA THR A 485 -96.32 6.97 -34.55
C THR A 485 -95.63 8.14 -35.24
N ARG A 486 -95.19 9.13 -34.46
CA ARG A 486 -94.41 10.26 -34.94
C ARG A 486 -92.92 9.94 -34.74
N ASP A 487 -92.15 9.90 -35.82
CA ASP A 487 -90.70 9.83 -35.74
C ASP A 487 -90.14 11.18 -35.28
N ASP A 488 -89.63 11.23 -34.05
CA ASP A 488 -88.84 12.37 -33.55
C ASP A 488 -87.34 12.01 -33.60
N HIS A 489 -86.73 12.30 -34.75
CA HIS A 489 -85.28 12.51 -34.82
C HIS A 489 -84.96 13.94 -34.37
N ALA A 490 -84.35 14.07 -33.19
CA ALA A 490 -83.72 15.30 -32.74
C ALA A 490 -82.41 14.99 -32.00
N GLY A 491 -81.28 15.31 -32.62
CA GLY A 491 -80.02 15.52 -31.89
C GLY A 491 -79.77 17.01 -31.69
N THR A 492 -78.87 17.38 -30.76
CA THR A 492 -77.98 18.56 -30.84
C THR A 492 -76.86 18.40 -29.80
N SER A 493 -75.65 18.87 -30.14
CA SER A 493 -74.42 18.93 -29.29
C SER A 493 -74.44 20.21 -28.40
N PRO A 494 -73.36 20.97 -28.04
CA PRO A 494 -71.89 20.90 -28.27
C PRO A 494 -71.05 20.92 -26.95
N GLN A 495 -69.72 20.77 -26.93
CA GLN A 495 -68.62 21.78 -27.03
C GLN A 495 -67.32 21.06 -26.54
N ASP A 496 -66.05 21.42 -26.77
CA ASP A 496 -65.33 22.41 -27.61
C ASP A 496 -63.88 21.87 -27.85
N ASP A 497 -63.32 21.95 -29.05
CA ASP A 497 -62.41 22.98 -29.60
C ASP A 497 -60.90 22.87 -29.21
N SER A 498 -60.07 22.43 -30.18
CA SER A 498 -58.74 22.99 -30.46
C SER A 498 -58.15 22.37 -31.76
N SER A 499 -57.43 23.19 -32.54
CA SER A 499 -57.05 22.97 -33.95
C SER A 499 -55.51 22.74 -34.12
N PRO A 500 -54.88 22.88 -35.32
CA PRO A 500 -54.99 22.13 -36.59
C PRO A 500 -53.57 21.60 -37.06
N PRO A 501 -53.20 21.55 -38.37
CA PRO A 501 -53.55 20.55 -39.38
C PRO A 501 -52.32 19.87 -40.05
N GLN A 502 -52.53 18.86 -40.91
CA GLN A 502 -52.17 18.95 -42.35
C GLN A 502 -52.61 17.70 -43.14
N ARG A 503 -53.15 17.93 -44.34
CA ARG A 503 -53.38 16.93 -45.39
C ARG A 503 -52.30 17.08 -46.47
N THR A 504 -51.91 15.96 -47.09
CA THR A 504 -51.91 15.84 -48.57
C THR A 504 -52.21 14.39 -48.94
N GLY A 505 -52.98 14.20 -50.02
CA GLY A 505 -53.10 12.89 -50.70
C GLY A 505 -52.03 12.77 -51.80
N PRO A 506 -52.21 11.91 -52.84
CA PRO A 506 -53.50 11.50 -53.41
C PRO A 506 -53.61 9.97 -53.70
N ALA A 507 -54.72 9.60 -54.36
CA ALA A 507 -54.87 8.64 -55.48
C ALA A 507 -53.88 7.44 -55.61
N SER A 508 -54.29 6.22 -55.99
CA SER A 508 -55.52 5.77 -56.68
C SER A 508 -55.54 4.23 -56.82
N THR A 509 -56.70 3.67 -57.17
CA THR A 509 -56.89 2.43 -57.98
C THR A 509 -56.02 1.20 -57.69
N THR A 510 -56.63 0.08 -57.29
CA THR A 510 -57.02 -1.00 -58.23
C THR A 510 -57.85 -2.09 -57.53
N SER A 511 -58.90 -2.55 -58.20
CA SER A 511 -59.40 -3.93 -58.06
C SER A 511 -58.58 -4.83 -59.00
N PRO A 512 -58.44 -6.14 -58.77
CA PRO A 512 -59.50 -7.03 -59.24
C PRO A 512 -59.84 -8.24 -58.34
N ALA A 513 -60.96 -8.84 -58.70
CA ALA A 513 -61.51 -10.15 -58.35
C ALA A 513 -60.56 -11.24 -57.77
N GLY A 514 -61.08 -11.93 -56.74
CA GLY A 514 -60.64 -13.26 -56.30
C GLY A 514 -61.89 -14.07 -55.92
N ASP A 515 -62.15 -15.15 -56.65
CA ASP A 515 -63.45 -15.82 -56.72
C ASP A 515 -63.54 -17.09 -55.84
N THR A 516 -64.77 -17.60 -55.69
CA THR A 516 -65.17 -18.99 -55.32
C THR A 516 -65.20 -19.51 -53.87
N ARG A 517 -66.43 -19.98 -53.52
CA ARG A 517 -66.81 -21.19 -52.72
C ARG A 517 -66.60 -21.18 -51.20
N ALA A 518 -67.38 -21.91 -50.39
CA ALA A 518 -68.74 -22.50 -50.49
C ALA A 518 -69.16 -23.05 -49.11
N GLY A 519 -70.46 -23.30 -48.87
CA GLY A 519 -70.99 -23.85 -47.61
C GLY A 519 -71.96 -22.85 -46.94
N GLU A 520 -73.28 -22.87 -47.13
CA GLU A 520 -74.30 -23.94 -47.09
C GLU A 520 -74.79 -24.27 -45.68
N ALA A 521 -76.13 -24.40 -45.54
CA ALA A 521 -76.91 -24.69 -44.32
C ALA A 521 -76.88 -23.62 -43.20
N ALA A 522 -77.98 -23.32 -42.49
CA ALA A 522 -79.39 -23.60 -42.77
C ALA A 522 -80.28 -22.54 -42.09
N ARG A 523 -81.33 -22.09 -42.79
CA ARG A 523 -82.50 -21.47 -42.14
C ARG A 523 -83.43 -22.58 -41.68
N PRO A 524 -84.01 -22.51 -40.47
CA PRO A 524 -85.38 -22.96 -40.25
C PRO A 524 -86.33 -21.77 -40.41
N ALA A 525 -87.37 -21.95 -41.21
CA ALA A 525 -88.55 -21.10 -41.13
C ALA A 525 -89.34 -21.46 -39.87
N VAL A 526 -89.89 -20.46 -39.18
CA VAL A 526 -91.09 -20.66 -38.38
C VAL A 526 -92.10 -19.61 -38.82
N GLU A 527 -93.22 -20.17 -39.25
CA GLU A 527 -94.50 -19.57 -39.57
C GLU A 527 -94.90 -18.46 -38.58
N GLY A 528 -95.55 -17.38 -39.01
CA GLY A 528 -96.42 -17.30 -40.19
C GLY A 528 -97.91 -17.39 -39.83
N THR A 529 -98.28 -17.16 -38.56
CA THR A 529 -99.68 -17.10 -38.09
C THR A 529 -100.40 -15.87 -38.64
N ARG A 530 -100.71 -15.91 -39.94
CA ARG A 530 -101.49 -14.90 -40.66
C ARG A 530 -103.00 -15.17 -40.50
N ALA A 531 -103.46 -15.25 -39.25
CA ALA A 531 -104.83 -15.60 -38.93
C ALA A 531 -105.28 -15.06 -37.56
N ASP A 532 -105.30 -13.74 -37.39
CA ASP A 532 -106.50 -13.14 -36.78
C ASP A 532 -106.76 -11.70 -37.25
N ARG A 533 -107.62 -11.59 -38.25
CA ARG A 533 -108.25 -10.31 -38.68
C ARG A 533 -109.76 -10.46 -38.74
N THR A 534 -110.29 -11.42 -37.96
CA THR A 534 -111.65 -11.93 -38.03
C THR A 534 -112.50 -11.49 -36.84
N GLU A 535 -111.88 -11.31 -35.66
CA GLU A 535 -112.57 -10.88 -34.42
C GLU A 535 -113.15 -9.45 -34.51
N GLY A 536 -112.61 -8.58 -35.36
CA GLY A 536 -113.09 -7.19 -35.51
C GLY A 536 -114.49 -7.01 -36.13
N ARG A 537 -115.22 -8.09 -36.47
CA ARG A 537 -116.58 -8.03 -37.02
C ARG A 537 -117.69 -8.51 -36.07
N THR A 538 -117.38 -9.22 -34.98
CA THR A 538 -118.38 -9.76 -34.05
C THR A 538 -118.84 -8.74 -33.03
N GLY A 539 -117.91 -8.10 -32.30
CA GLY A 539 -118.26 -7.11 -31.25
C GLY A 539 -119.10 -5.92 -31.74
N ARG A 540 -118.96 -5.53 -33.02
CA ARG A 540 -119.78 -4.46 -33.63
C ARG A 540 -121.27 -4.78 -33.67
N ALA A 541 -121.67 -6.04 -33.63
CA ALA A 541 -123.07 -6.46 -33.67
C ALA A 541 -123.72 -6.53 -32.27
N GLY A 542 -122.95 -6.75 -31.20
CA GLY A 542 -123.45 -6.80 -29.82
C GLY A 542 -123.89 -5.42 -29.33
N ASP A 543 -122.97 -4.46 -29.35
CA ASP A 543 -123.19 -3.07 -28.92
C ASP A 543 -124.41 -2.42 -29.61
N THR A 544 -124.56 -2.58 -30.92
CA THR A 544 -125.72 -2.01 -31.65
C THR A 544 -127.03 -2.63 -31.22
N ARG A 545 -127.09 -3.94 -30.96
CA ARG A 545 -128.33 -4.62 -30.54
C ARG A 545 -128.77 -4.18 -29.16
N ILE A 546 -127.84 -4.07 -28.21
CA ILE A 546 -128.14 -3.59 -26.85
C ILE A 546 -128.58 -2.12 -26.89
N ALA A 547 -127.94 -1.29 -27.72
CA ALA A 547 -128.31 0.12 -27.89
C ALA A 547 -129.64 0.33 -28.65
N GLU A 548 -130.00 -0.52 -29.60
CA GLU A 548 -131.30 -0.50 -30.30
C GLU A 548 -132.43 -0.94 -29.37
N ALA A 549 -132.24 -2.03 -28.61
CA ALA A 549 -133.21 -2.50 -27.62
C ALA A 549 -133.49 -1.44 -26.53
N ALA A 550 -132.46 -0.74 -26.06
CA ALA A 550 -132.62 0.34 -25.08
C ALA A 550 -133.44 1.55 -25.59
N ARG A 551 -133.47 1.79 -26.91
CA ARG A 551 -134.28 2.86 -27.53
C ARG A 551 -135.73 2.44 -27.76
N ALA A 552 -136.00 1.14 -27.94
CA ALA A 552 -137.35 0.61 -28.08
C ALA A 552 -138.13 0.57 -26.74
N ALA A 553 -137.43 0.66 -25.61
CA ALA A 553 -138.00 0.56 -24.27
C ALA A 553 -138.76 1.81 -23.76
N ASP A 554 -138.85 2.89 -24.54
CA ASP A 554 -139.57 4.11 -24.14
C ASP A 554 -141.09 3.92 -24.24
N GLY A 555 -141.71 3.57 -23.12
CA GLY A 555 -143.16 3.58 -22.91
C GLY A 555 -143.95 2.37 -23.43
N VAL A 556 -143.29 1.36 -23.99
CA VAL A 556 -143.92 0.11 -24.49
C VAL A 556 -143.39 -1.10 -23.71
N GLN A 557 -144.27 -2.04 -23.36
CA GLN A 557 -143.85 -3.28 -22.69
C GLN A 557 -142.97 -4.11 -23.64
N ILE A 558 -141.71 -4.34 -23.24
CA ILE A 558 -140.79 -5.25 -23.94
C ILE A 558 -141.38 -6.67 -23.85
N ASP A 559 -141.54 -7.35 -24.97
CA ASP A 559 -142.06 -8.72 -24.96
C ASP A 559 -141.03 -9.73 -24.43
N ALA A 560 -141.53 -10.89 -23.99
CA ALA A 560 -140.72 -11.92 -23.35
C ALA A 560 -139.64 -12.53 -24.27
N MET A 561 -139.80 -12.46 -25.59
CA MET A 561 -138.84 -12.99 -26.56
C MET A 561 -137.69 -12.01 -26.80
N GLU A 562 -137.98 -10.71 -26.90
CA GLU A 562 -136.95 -9.69 -27.06
C GLU A 562 -136.11 -9.53 -25.78
N GLY A 563 -136.74 -9.58 -24.60
CA GLY A 563 -136.05 -9.61 -23.31
C GLY A 563 -135.08 -10.80 -23.15
N ALA A 564 -135.37 -11.95 -23.77
CA ALA A 564 -134.47 -13.11 -23.77
C ALA A 564 -133.24 -12.91 -24.65
N ARG A 565 -133.40 -12.28 -25.83
CA ARG A 565 -132.29 -12.00 -26.78
C ARG A 565 -131.25 -11.04 -26.19
N ILE A 566 -131.70 -9.98 -25.52
CA ILE A 566 -130.81 -8.99 -24.90
C ILE A 566 -129.92 -9.65 -23.83
N ARG A 567 -130.49 -10.57 -23.03
CA ARG A 567 -129.74 -11.35 -22.02
C ARG A 567 -128.75 -12.36 -22.61
N GLU A 568 -128.83 -12.70 -23.90
CA GLU A 568 -127.83 -13.51 -24.59
C GLU A 568 -126.67 -12.64 -25.08
N ALA A 569 -126.97 -11.53 -25.78
CA ALA A 569 -125.96 -10.59 -26.27
C ALA A 569 -125.06 -10.05 -25.15
N VAL A 570 -125.62 -9.76 -23.97
CA VAL A 570 -124.87 -9.31 -22.80
C VAL A 570 -123.92 -10.40 -22.25
N ARG A 571 -124.24 -11.70 -22.42
CA ARG A 571 -123.35 -12.81 -22.01
C ARG A 571 -122.21 -13.03 -23.01
N GLU A 572 -122.45 -12.84 -24.31
CA GLU A 572 -121.41 -12.88 -25.34
C GLU A 572 -120.34 -11.79 -25.13
N GLU A 573 -120.77 -10.55 -24.88
CA GLU A 573 -119.87 -9.40 -24.64
C GLU A 573 -118.97 -9.62 -23.40
N LEU A 574 -119.51 -10.23 -22.34
CA LEU A 574 -118.76 -10.52 -21.11
C LEU A 574 -117.59 -11.49 -21.35
N ALA A 575 -117.80 -12.51 -22.20
CA ALA A 575 -116.79 -13.51 -22.52
C ALA A 575 -115.64 -12.92 -23.36
N GLU A 576 -115.95 -12.03 -24.30
CA GLU A 576 -114.96 -11.32 -25.13
C GLU A 576 -114.03 -10.44 -24.28
N ILE A 577 -114.59 -9.73 -23.29
CA ILE A 577 -113.83 -8.90 -22.34
C ILE A 577 -112.87 -9.76 -21.49
N GLY A 578 -113.33 -10.92 -21.02
CA GLY A 578 -112.52 -11.84 -20.22
C GLY A 578 -111.25 -12.33 -20.93
N GLY A 579 -111.35 -12.70 -22.21
CA GLY A 579 -110.21 -13.15 -23.01
C GLY A 579 -109.12 -12.07 -23.18
N ARG A 580 -109.53 -10.80 -23.33
CA ARG A 580 -108.60 -9.67 -23.53
C ARG A 580 -107.82 -9.32 -22.27
N LEU A 581 -108.42 -9.48 -21.08
CA LEU A 581 -107.70 -9.26 -19.81
C LEU A 581 -106.57 -10.27 -19.62
N GLN A 582 -106.76 -11.53 -20.01
CA GLN A 582 -105.72 -12.58 -19.90
C GLN A 582 -104.49 -12.30 -20.78
N ALA A 583 -104.66 -11.65 -21.94
CA ALA A 583 -103.55 -11.31 -22.84
C ALA A 583 -102.55 -10.31 -22.23
N PHE A 584 -103.02 -9.33 -21.44
CA PHE A 584 -102.17 -8.36 -20.74
C PHE A 584 -101.20 -9.02 -19.75
N ASP A 585 -101.67 -10.00 -18.98
CA ASP A 585 -100.87 -10.63 -17.93
C ASP A 585 -99.70 -11.44 -18.52
N VAL A 586 -99.92 -12.08 -19.68
CA VAL A 586 -98.88 -12.80 -20.44
C VAL A 586 -97.83 -11.83 -20.99
N ALA A 587 -98.26 -10.70 -21.58
CA ALA A 587 -97.34 -9.70 -22.14
C ALA A 587 -96.46 -9.03 -21.06
N GLY A 588 -97.02 -8.73 -19.88
CA GLY A 588 -96.26 -8.15 -18.76
C GLY A 588 -95.14 -9.06 -18.23
N GLY A 589 -95.37 -10.37 -18.21
CA GLY A 589 -94.35 -11.36 -17.85
C GLY A 589 -93.17 -11.38 -18.84
N GLN A 590 -93.44 -11.24 -20.14
CA GLN A 590 -92.40 -11.27 -21.19
C GLN A 590 -91.45 -10.07 -21.10
N VAL A 591 -91.98 -8.86 -20.86
CA VAL A 591 -91.15 -7.63 -20.67
C VAL A 591 -90.19 -7.78 -19.50
N THR A 592 -90.67 -8.31 -18.38
CA THR A 592 -89.87 -8.49 -17.16
C THR A 592 -88.71 -9.47 -17.38
N ALA A 593 -88.96 -10.57 -18.09
CA ALA A 593 -87.93 -11.56 -18.43
C ALA A 593 -86.88 -11.02 -19.41
N ALA A 594 -87.26 -10.18 -20.38
CA ALA A 594 -86.32 -9.58 -21.33
C ALA A 594 -85.35 -8.61 -20.63
N ARG A 595 -85.88 -7.66 -19.83
CA ARG A 595 -85.11 -6.70 -19.01
C ARG A 595 -84.03 -7.36 -18.14
N GLN A 596 -84.31 -8.55 -17.59
CA GLN A 596 -83.35 -9.27 -16.76
C GLN A 596 -82.17 -9.82 -17.58
N ARG A 597 -82.43 -10.32 -18.80
CA ARG A 597 -81.38 -10.86 -19.70
C ARG A 597 -80.46 -9.74 -20.21
N THR A 598 -81.01 -8.61 -20.64
CA THR A 598 -80.23 -7.44 -21.09
C THR A 598 -79.23 -6.97 -20.03
N ARG A 599 -79.67 -6.90 -18.76
CA ARG A 599 -78.78 -6.54 -17.63
C ARG A 599 -77.64 -7.53 -17.43
N GLN A 600 -77.89 -8.83 -17.60
CA GLN A 600 -76.85 -9.87 -17.51
C GLN A 600 -75.84 -9.76 -18.67
N GLY A 601 -76.32 -9.53 -19.90
CA GLY A 601 -75.45 -9.30 -21.06
C GLY A 601 -74.51 -8.10 -20.86
N ARG A 602 -75.05 -6.94 -20.43
CA ARG A 602 -74.24 -5.73 -20.19
C ARG A 602 -73.16 -5.94 -19.12
N ALA A 603 -73.44 -6.76 -18.10
CA ALA A 603 -72.45 -7.11 -17.07
C ALA A 603 -71.32 -8.01 -17.62
N ALA A 604 -71.63 -8.91 -18.56
CA ALA A 604 -70.65 -9.76 -19.22
C ALA A 604 -69.72 -8.96 -20.16
N LEU A 605 -70.28 -8.03 -20.96
CA LEU A 605 -69.50 -7.12 -21.80
C LEU A 605 -68.47 -6.33 -20.98
N ALA A 606 -68.91 -5.69 -19.89
CA ALA A 606 -68.02 -4.93 -19.02
C ALA A 606 -66.91 -5.78 -18.35
N ALA A 607 -67.12 -7.10 -18.21
CA ALA A 607 -66.10 -8.02 -17.71
C ALA A 607 -65.07 -8.38 -18.79
N ALA A 608 -65.50 -8.57 -20.05
CA ALA A 608 -64.62 -8.77 -21.19
C ALA A 608 -63.73 -7.53 -21.43
N GLU A 609 -64.30 -6.32 -21.39
CA GLU A 609 -63.57 -5.06 -21.60
C GLU A 609 -62.45 -4.84 -20.56
N ARG A 610 -62.73 -5.11 -19.28
CA ARG A 610 -61.71 -5.07 -18.22
C ARG A 610 -60.57 -6.06 -18.45
N THR A 611 -60.89 -7.23 -18.99
CA THR A 611 -59.91 -8.29 -19.28
C THR A 611 -59.00 -7.89 -20.45
N ALA A 612 -59.58 -7.38 -21.55
CA ALA A 612 -58.83 -6.88 -22.70
C ALA A 612 -57.92 -5.70 -22.31
N SER A 613 -58.44 -4.71 -21.57
CA SER A 613 -57.66 -3.57 -21.07
C SER A 613 -56.49 -3.99 -20.16
N GLY A 614 -56.74 -4.94 -19.25
CA GLY A 614 -55.71 -5.48 -18.36
C GLY A 614 -54.58 -6.23 -19.09
N LEU A 615 -54.89 -6.90 -20.19
CA LEU A 615 -53.90 -7.57 -21.04
C LEU A 615 -53.14 -6.58 -21.93
N GLY A 616 -53.81 -5.58 -22.50
CA GLY A 616 -53.17 -4.50 -23.28
C GLY A 616 -52.11 -3.75 -22.45
N GLY A 617 -52.47 -3.32 -21.23
CA GLY A 617 -51.52 -2.65 -20.33
C GLY A 617 -50.36 -3.53 -19.83
N ARG A 618 -50.43 -4.86 -20.00
CA ARG A 618 -49.29 -5.78 -19.80
C ARG A 618 -48.42 -5.85 -21.05
N ALA A 619 -49.01 -5.92 -22.25
CA ALA A 619 -48.27 -5.88 -23.50
C ALA A 619 -47.43 -4.60 -23.65
N ASP A 620 -47.97 -3.43 -23.28
CA ASP A 620 -47.25 -2.15 -23.29
C ASP A 620 -46.10 -2.05 -22.28
N ARG A 621 -46.13 -2.83 -21.19
CA ARG A 621 -44.99 -2.95 -20.27
C ARG A 621 -43.92 -3.87 -20.87
N ALA A 622 -44.32 -5.04 -21.35
CA ALA A 622 -43.40 -6.00 -21.93
C ALA A 622 -42.70 -5.49 -23.21
N TRP A 623 -43.34 -4.62 -24.00
CA TRP A 623 -42.69 -3.88 -25.10
C TRP A 623 -41.60 -2.92 -24.61
N ARG A 624 -41.84 -2.16 -23.53
CA ARG A 624 -40.84 -1.28 -22.93
C ARG A 624 -39.70 -2.07 -22.28
N GLU A 625 -39.99 -3.22 -21.70
CA GLU A 625 -38.98 -4.13 -21.16
C GLU A 625 -38.08 -4.71 -22.27
N LEU A 626 -38.65 -5.04 -23.45
CA LEU A 626 -37.88 -5.46 -24.62
C LEU A 626 -36.94 -4.35 -25.13
N GLU A 627 -37.44 -3.12 -25.23
CA GLU A 627 -36.65 -1.96 -25.66
C GLU A 627 -35.53 -1.63 -24.66
N ALA A 628 -35.84 -1.60 -23.36
CA ALA A 628 -34.85 -1.40 -22.31
C ALA A 628 -33.80 -2.53 -22.26
N ALA A 629 -34.22 -3.79 -22.42
CA ALA A 629 -33.31 -4.93 -22.49
C ALA A 629 -32.36 -4.81 -23.68
N ARG A 630 -32.87 -4.48 -24.87
CA ARG A 630 -32.06 -4.19 -26.06
C ARG A 630 -31.05 -3.07 -25.84
N ASP A 631 -31.44 -2.01 -25.13
CA ASP A 631 -30.54 -0.88 -24.88
C ASP A 631 -29.38 -1.25 -23.92
N THR A 632 -29.57 -2.16 -22.97
CA THR A 632 -28.46 -2.65 -22.11
C THR A 632 -27.33 -3.33 -22.89
N VAL A 633 -27.63 -3.83 -24.10
CA VAL A 633 -26.67 -4.49 -24.99
C VAL A 633 -26.36 -3.68 -26.24
N ALA A 634 -26.78 -2.41 -26.32
CA ALA A 634 -26.59 -1.55 -27.49
C ALA A 634 -25.12 -1.45 -27.98
N VAL A 635 -24.15 -1.54 -27.05
CA VAL A 635 -22.70 -1.55 -27.36
C VAL A 635 -22.29 -2.71 -28.29
N PHE A 636 -23.00 -3.84 -28.22
CA PHE A 636 -22.79 -5.03 -29.06
C PHE A 636 -23.57 -4.98 -30.39
N ARG A 637 -24.31 -3.89 -30.66
CA ARG A 637 -25.11 -3.64 -31.87
C ARG A 637 -26.19 -4.72 -32.15
N PRO A 638 -27.19 -4.87 -31.26
CA PRO A 638 -28.32 -5.79 -31.45
C PRO A 638 -29.19 -5.38 -32.65
N PRO A 639 -29.84 -6.36 -33.32
CA PRO A 639 -30.72 -6.11 -34.45
C PRO A 639 -31.87 -5.15 -34.08
N PRO A 640 -32.45 -4.45 -35.07
CA PRO A 640 -33.68 -3.68 -34.86
C PRO A 640 -34.84 -4.61 -34.51
N VAL A 641 -35.74 -4.15 -33.64
CA VAL A 641 -36.92 -4.91 -33.22
C VAL A 641 -38.14 -4.43 -34.00
N GLU A 642 -38.79 -5.34 -34.72
CA GLU A 642 -40.04 -5.05 -35.44
C GLU A 642 -41.23 -5.04 -34.47
N ARG A 643 -41.94 -3.91 -34.37
CA ARG A 643 -43.17 -3.77 -33.54
C ARG A 643 -44.41 -4.46 -34.15
N ALA A 644 -44.25 -5.72 -34.57
CA ALA A 644 -45.31 -6.56 -35.15
C ALA A 644 -45.77 -7.67 -34.19
N ASP A 645 -44.83 -8.30 -33.49
CA ASP A 645 -45.08 -9.38 -32.54
C ASP A 645 -44.03 -9.32 -31.41
N LEU A 646 -44.51 -9.21 -30.18
CA LEU A 646 -43.69 -9.06 -28.97
C LEU A 646 -42.86 -10.32 -28.67
N HIS A 647 -43.46 -11.50 -28.84
CA HIS A 647 -42.78 -12.78 -28.61
C HIS A 647 -41.72 -13.01 -29.70
N ARG A 648 -42.02 -12.67 -30.96
CA ARG A 648 -41.04 -12.68 -32.07
C ARG A 648 -39.90 -11.69 -31.83
N GLY A 649 -40.20 -10.49 -31.32
CA GLY A 649 -39.20 -9.48 -30.96
C GLY A 649 -38.24 -9.95 -29.85
N TRP A 650 -38.76 -10.53 -28.77
CA TRP A 650 -37.95 -11.16 -27.73
C TRP A 650 -37.15 -12.37 -28.25
N SER A 651 -37.77 -13.26 -29.04
CA SER A 651 -37.10 -14.44 -29.61
C SER A 651 -35.90 -14.04 -30.47
N ALA A 652 -36.05 -13.05 -31.35
CA ALA A 652 -34.97 -12.57 -32.20
C ALA A 652 -33.82 -11.92 -31.39
N LEU A 653 -34.14 -11.18 -30.31
CA LEU A 653 -33.12 -10.62 -29.42
C LEU A 653 -32.37 -11.72 -28.64
N LEU A 654 -33.05 -12.77 -28.19
CA LEU A 654 -32.42 -13.88 -27.49
C LEU A 654 -31.59 -14.79 -28.42
N GLU A 655 -32.03 -15.00 -29.65
CA GLU A 655 -31.28 -15.74 -30.67
C GLU A 655 -29.99 -14.99 -31.05
N TRP A 656 -30.08 -13.67 -31.30
CA TRP A 656 -28.90 -12.82 -31.49
C TRP A 656 -27.99 -12.83 -30.25
N ARG A 657 -28.54 -12.76 -29.03
CA ARG A 657 -27.77 -12.85 -27.77
C ARG A 657 -26.95 -14.13 -27.73
N ASP A 658 -27.53 -15.26 -28.11
CA ASP A 658 -26.85 -16.56 -28.07
C ASP A 658 -25.74 -16.67 -29.13
N GLN A 659 -25.95 -16.09 -30.31
CA GLN A 659 -24.91 -15.97 -31.35
C GLN A 659 -23.77 -15.04 -30.89
N ALA A 660 -24.08 -13.86 -30.37
CA ALA A 660 -23.10 -12.89 -29.86
C ALA A 660 -22.31 -13.45 -28.65
N ALA A 661 -23.00 -14.13 -27.72
CA ALA A 661 -22.36 -14.82 -26.61
C ALA A 661 -21.53 -16.04 -27.07
N GLY A 662 -21.91 -16.70 -28.16
CA GLY A 662 -21.09 -17.71 -28.84
C GLY A 662 -19.77 -17.13 -29.33
N ALA A 663 -19.84 -16.06 -30.11
CA ALA A 663 -18.67 -15.35 -30.64
C ALA A 663 -17.73 -14.83 -29.53
N GLU A 664 -18.26 -14.22 -28.47
CA GLU A 664 -17.43 -13.76 -27.34
C GLU A 664 -16.84 -14.91 -26.52
N ARG A 665 -17.48 -16.09 -26.44
CA ARG A 665 -16.85 -17.29 -25.83
C ARG A 665 -15.71 -17.85 -26.68
N GLU A 666 -15.76 -17.71 -28.00
CA GLU A 666 -14.65 -18.13 -28.89
C GLU A 666 -13.51 -17.12 -28.84
N ALA A 667 -13.81 -15.83 -28.97
CA ALA A 667 -12.82 -14.76 -28.83
C ALA A 667 -12.18 -14.76 -27.42
N GLY A 668 -12.94 -15.01 -26.36
CA GLY A 668 -12.44 -15.18 -24.99
C GLY A 668 -11.55 -16.41 -24.79
N ARG A 669 -11.77 -17.50 -25.54
CA ARG A 669 -10.86 -18.67 -25.55
C ARG A 669 -9.54 -18.33 -26.24
N ALA A 670 -9.59 -17.71 -27.41
CA ALA A 670 -8.37 -17.26 -28.12
C ALA A 670 -7.58 -16.20 -27.32
N ARG A 671 -8.26 -15.33 -26.55
CA ARG A 671 -7.62 -14.39 -25.61
C ARG A 671 -6.95 -15.11 -24.43
N GLU A 672 -7.58 -16.14 -23.83
CA GLU A 672 -6.97 -16.95 -22.77
C GLU A 672 -5.75 -17.73 -23.25
N GLU A 673 -5.79 -18.27 -24.47
CA GLU A 673 -4.64 -18.97 -25.08
C GLU A 673 -3.46 -18.00 -25.26
N ARG A 674 -3.68 -16.83 -25.86
CA ARG A 674 -2.67 -15.76 -25.99
C ARG A 674 -2.13 -15.31 -24.63
N LEU A 675 -3.00 -15.18 -23.62
CA LEU A 675 -2.60 -14.82 -22.25
C LEU A 675 -1.77 -15.92 -21.58
N THR A 676 -2.11 -17.18 -21.80
CA THR A 676 -1.37 -18.34 -21.29
C THR A 676 0.01 -18.43 -21.93
N GLU A 677 0.10 -18.19 -23.24
CA GLU A 677 1.38 -18.15 -23.95
C GLU A 677 2.25 -16.96 -23.54
N ALA A 678 1.67 -15.77 -23.39
CA ALA A 678 2.38 -14.59 -22.87
C ALA A 678 2.89 -14.80 -21.42
N ARG A 679 2.11 -15.45 -20.56
CA ARG A 679 2.56 -15.85 -19.20
C ARG A 679 3.72 -16.83 -19.27
N ARG A 680 3.65 -17.87 -20.11
CA ARG A 680 4.76 -18.83 -20.32
C ARG A 680 6.03 -18.14 -20.82
N ALA A 681 5.93 -17.21 -21.77
CA ALA A 681 7.06 -16.45 -22.28
C ALA A 681 7.72 -15.61 -21.17
N ARG A 682 6.91 -14.85 -20.40
CA ARG A 682 7.39 -14.11 -19.22
C ARG A 682 8.07 -15.02 -18.21
N ASP A 683 7.45 -16.14 -17.88
CA ASP A 683 7.93 -17.05 -16.84
C ASP A 683 9.24 -17.75 -17.27
N ALA A 684 9.37 -18.11 -18.56
CA ALA A 684 10.61 -18.61 -19.13
C ALA A 684 11.73 -17.56 -19.14
N GLU A 685 11.44 -16.29 -19.49
CA GLU A 685 12.44 -15.22 -19.43
C GLU A 685 12.86 -14.94 -17.99
N ARG A 686 11.92 -14.99 -17.04
CA ARG A 686 12.18 -14.89 -15.60
C ARG A 686 13.06 -16.03 -15.08
N GLU A 687 12.78 -17.28 -15.46
CA GLU A 687 13.62 -18.43 -15.10
C GLU A 687 15.03 -18.33 -15.72
N GLY A 688 15.13 -17.92 -16.98
CA GLY A 688 16.40 -17.67 -17.66
C GLY A 688 17.22 -16.58 -16.95
N LEU A 689 16.58 -15.49 -16.55
CA LEU A 689 17.20 -14.40 -15.79
C LEU A 689 17.65 -14.85 -14.40
N VAL A 690 16.85 -15.64 -13.68
CA VAL A 690 17.24 -16.24 -12.38
C VAL A 690 18.47 -17.15 -12.55
N ALA A 691 18.50 -17.99 -13.57
CA ALA A 691 19.62 -18.88 -13.84
C ALA A 691 20.91 -18.10 -14.16
N ARG A 692 20.83 -17.05 -14.99
CA ARG A 692 21.96 -16.14 -15.28
C ARG A 692 22.46 -15.43 -14.02
N LEU A 693 21.57 -14.92 -13.18
CA LEU A 693 21.96 -14.25 -11.92
C LEU A 693 22.63 -15.22 -10.93
N ALA A 694 22.17 -16.47 -10.86
CA ALA A 694 22.72 -17.48 -9.97
C ALA A 694 24.16 -17.88 -10.34
N GLU A 695 24.53 -17.87 -11.62
CA GLU A 695 25.90 -18.14 -12.10
C GLU A 695 26.95 -17.18 -11.50
N TYR A 696 26.53 -15.96 -11.13
CA TYR A 696 27.39 -14.90 -10.58
C TYR A 696 27.21 -14.71 -9.06
N GLU A 697 26.50 -15.64 -8.41
CA GLU A 697 26.18 -15.63 -6.97
C GLU A 697 25.33 -14.42 -6.52
N LEU A 698 24.56 -13.83 -7.44
CA LEU A 698 23.69 -12.69 -7.13
C LEU A 698 22.44 -13.14 -6.38
N VAL A 699 22.26 -12.61 -5.17
CA VAL A 699 21.05 -12.84 -4.37
C VAL A 699 19.88 -12.11 -5.03
N VAL A 700 19.02 -12.90 -5.69
CA VAL A 700 17.81 -12.40 -6.32
C VAL A 700 16.84 -11.85 -5.25
N PRO A 701 16.39 -10.59 -5.32
CA PRO A 701 15.46 -10.03 -4.35
C PRO A 701 14.07 -10.68 -4.49
N PRO A 702 13.36 -10.95 -3.37
CA PRO A 702 12.11 -11.73 -3.37
C PRO A 702 11.00 -11.09 -4.23
N ASP A 703 10.96 -9.77 -4.33
CA ASP A 703 9.95 -9.04 -5.10
C ASP A 703 10.19 -9.06 -6.62
N PHE A 704 11.35 -9.56 -7.07
CA PHE A 704 11.75 -9.71 -8.48
C PHE A 704 11.43 -8.51 -9.40
N THR A 705 11.67 -7.28 -8.94
CA THR A 705 11.44 -6.08 -9.75
C THR A 705 12.70 -5.71 -10.54
N PRO A 706 12.60 -5.29 -11.82
CA PRO A 706 13.75 -4.87 -12.63
C PRO A 706 14.66 -3.86 -11.92
N MET A 707 14.07 -2.87 -11.24
CA MET A 707 14.81 -1.87 -10.47
C MET A 707 15.63 -2.48 -9.33
N ARG A 708 15.09 -3.45 -8.57
CA ARG A 708 15.84 -4.08 -7.46
C ARG A 708 16.92 -5.04 -7.96
N ILE A 709 16.68 -5.74 -9.07
CA ILE A 709 17.69 -6.59 -9.71
C ILE A 709 18.85 -5.74 -10.24
N GLY A 710 18.56 -4.62 -10.92
CA GLY A 710 19.58 -3.67 -11.37
C GLY A 710 20.36 -3.04 -10.22
N GLN A 711 19.70 -2.68 -9.11
CA GLN A 711 20.37 -2.19 -7.89
C GLN A 711 21.29 -3.23 -7.25
N ALA A 712 20.86 -4.50 -7.18
CA ALA A 712 21.68 -5.59 -6.65
C ALA A 712 22.94 -5.77 -7.49
N LEU A 713 22.81 -5.86 -8.83
CA LEU A 713 23.95 -6.02 -9.72
C LEU A 713 24.89 -4.81 -9.67
N ALA A 714 24.38 -3.57 -9.71
CA ALA A 714 25.19 -2.37 -9.59
C ALA A 714 26.01 -2.34 -8.27
N THR A 715 25.41 -2.81 -7.17
CA THR A 715 26.09 -2.95 -5.88
C THR A 715 27.22 -3.99 -5.96
N THR A 716 26.98 -5.15 -6.57
CA THR A 716 27.98 -6.21 -6.72
C THR A 716 29.10 -5.84 -7.69
N VAL A 717 28.81 -5.11 -8.77
CA VAL A 717 29.81 -4.53 -9.69
C VAL A 717 30.73 -3.56 -8.93
N ALA A 718 30.16 -2.60 -8.19
CA ALA A 718 30.95 -1.65 -7.39
C ALA A 718 31.78 -2.32 -6.29
N GLN A 719 31.27 -3.41 -5.69
CA GLN A 719 32.03 -4.23 -4.74
C GLN A 719 33.19 -4.98 -5.41
N ALA A 720 33.02 -5.46 -6.65
CA ALA A 720 34.08 -6.12 -7.42
C ALA A 720 35.16 -5.12 -7.86
N GLU A 721 34.76 -3.93 -8.32
CA GLU A 721 35.66 -2.81 -8.67
C GLU A 721 36.49 -2.38 -7.45
N SER A 722 35.83 -2.11 -6.31
CA SER A 722 36.51 -1.77 -5.05
C SER A 722 37.39 -2.90 -4.51
N ARG A 723 37.11 -4.16 -4.85
CA ARG A 723 37.99 -5.29 -4.52
C ARG A 723 39.22 -5.32 -5.44
N LEU A 724 39.05 -5.11 -6.74
CA LEU A 724 40.15 -5.05 -7.70
C LEU A 724 41.13 -3.92 -7.33
N GLU A 725 40.62 -2.72 -7.04
CA GLU A 725 41.47 -1.59 -6.70
C GLU A 725 42.26 -1.81 -5.40
N ARG A 726 41.61 -2.34 -4.35
CA ARG A 726 42.31 -2.71 -3.10
C ARG A 726 43.37 -3.79 -3.30
N VAL A 727 43.18 -4.72 -4.25
CA VAL A 727 44.20 -5.74 -4.57
C VAL A 727 45.37 -5.10 -5.33
N ARG A 728 45.11 -4.16 -6.23
CA ARG A 728 46.18 -3.39 -6.91
C ARG A 728 47.00 -2.56 -5.95
N GLU A 729 46.35 -1.74 -5.12
CA GLU A 729 47.02 -0.93 -4.09
C GLU A 729 47.85 -1.82 -3.15
N ALA A 730 47.31 -2.98 -2.74
CA ALA A 730 48.03 -3.94 -1.91
C ALA A 730 49.22 -4.60 -2.64
N ARG A 731 49.09 -4.90 -3.94
CA ARG A 731 50.16 -5.49 -4.77
C ARG A 731 51.30 -4.49 -4.98
N GLU A 732 50.99 -3.25 -5.37
CA GLU A 732 51.98 -2.17 -5.48
C GLU A 732 52.67 -1.93 -4.13
N ARG A 733 51.91 -1.93 -3.03
CA ARG A 733 52.48 -1.75 -1.69
C ARG A 733 53.36 -2.93 -1.27
N ALA A 734 53.02 -4.14 -1.67
CA ALA A 734 53.84 -5.33 -1.45
C ALA A 734 55.15 -5.26 -2.27
N GLU A 735 55.11 -4.81 -3.52
CA GLU A 735 56.33 -4.57 -4.33
C GLU A 735 57.26 -3.54 -3.67
N GLN A 736 56.72 -2.39 -3.26
CA GLN A 736 57.48 -1.34 -2.55
C GLN A 736 58.08 -1.85 -1.23
N LEU A 737 57.35 -2.69 -0.48
CA LEU A 737 57.85 -3.27 0.76
C LEU A 737 58.91 -4.35 0.50
N ALA A 738 58.77 -5.16 -0.55
CA ALA A 738 59.76 -6.17 -0.92
C ALA A 738 61.11 -5.53 -1.30
N GLU A 739 61.09 -4.43 -2.07
CA GLU A 739 62.27 -3.62 -2.38
C GLU A 739 62.89 -3.04 -1.09
N GLN A 740 62.09 -2.41 -0.23
CA GLN A 740 62.57 -1.89 1.05
C GLN A 740 63.19 -2.95 1.95
N VAL A 741 62.66 -4.18 2.00
CA VAL A 741 63.29 -5.22 2.81
C VAL A 741 64.63 -5.65 2.19
N ALA A 742 64.71 -5.81 0.87
CA ALA A 742 65.95 -6.16 0.18
C ALA A 742 67.06 -5.13 0.46
N ASP A 743 66.76 -3.83 0.33
CA ASP A 743 67.68 -2.74 0.64
C ASP A 743 68.15 -2.76 2.10
N ARG A 744 67.21 -2.96 3.06
CA ARG A 744 67.56 -2.97 4.49
C ARG A 744 68.27 -4.25 4.93
N GLU A 745 68.08 -5.38 4.24
CA GLU A 745 68.88 -6.58 4.43
C GLU A 745 70.29 -6.42 3.86
N GLU A 746 70.45 -5.70 2.75
CA GLU A 746 71.76 -5.34 2.18
C GLU A 746 72.54 -4.40 3.12
N GLU A 747 71.90 -3.30 3.58
CA GLU A 747 72.47 -2.38 4.57
C GLU A 747 72.92 -3.13 5.84
N ALA A 748 72.07 -4.02 6.37
CA ALA A 748 72.39 -4.82 7.55
C ALA A 748 73.58 -5.76 7.30
N ARG A 749 73.68 -6.37 6.10
CA ARG A 749 74.80 -7.28 5.74
C ARG A 749 76.11 -6.51 5.66
N VAL A 750 76.14 -5.37 4.96
CA VAL A 750 77.34 -4.53 4.80
C VAL A 750 77.81 -4.01 6.16
N ALA A 751 76.88 -3.53 7.00
CA ALA A 751 77.19 -3.06 8.34
C ALA A 751 77.72 -4.20 9.25
N HIS A 752 77.15 -5.41 9.13
CA HIS A 752 77.63 -6.59 9.84
C HIS A 752 79.07 -6.94 9.47
N GLU A 753 79.37 -7.07 8.17
CA GLU A 753 80.70 -7.40 7.66
C GLU A 753 81.75 -6.37 8.11
N LEU A 754 81.44 -5.07 8.00
CA LEU A 754 82.29 -3.99 8.49
C LEU A 754 82.55 -4.11 10.01
N SER A 755 81.53 -4.47 10.80
CA SER A 755 81.66 -4.68 12.25
C SER A 755 82.52 -5.89 12.63
N LEU A 756 82.63 -6.90 11.75
CA LEU A 756 83.49 -8.07 11.93
C LEU A 756 84.94 -7.77 11.60
N LEU A 757 85.18 -7.06 10.49
CA LEU A 757 86.52 -6.73 10.01
C LEU A 757 87.25 -5.74 10.95
N LEU A 758 86.52 -4.75 11.49
CA LEU A 758 87.08 -3.73 12.38
C LEU A 758 87.21 -4.16 13.85
N ARG A 759 87.08 -5.45 14.19
CA ARG A 759 87.31 -5.92 15.56
C ARG A 759 88.78 -5.77 15.96
N ALA A 760 89.03 -5.49 17.23
CA ALA A 760 90.38 -5.33 17.80
C ALA A 760 91.32 -6.52 17.52
N ASN A 761 90.78 -7.75 17.42
CA ASN A 761 91.55 -8.96 17.11
C ASN A 761 91.86 -9.17 15.61
N GLN A 762 91.35 -8.29 14.74
CA GLN A 762 91.50 -8.31 13.29
C GLN A 762 92.31 -7.06 12.84
N PHE A 763 91.63 -6.01 12.36
CA PHE A 763 92.28 -4.86 11.72
C PHE A 763 93.21 -4.07 12.65
N GLU A 764 92.79 -3.77 13.87
CA GLU A 764 93.61 -3.02 14.86
C GLU A 764 94.89 -3.78 15.22
N ARG A 765 94.79 -5.08 15.48
CA ARG A 765 95.94 -5.94 15.74
C ARG A 765 96.88 -6.04 14.55
N TRP A 766 96.34 -6.13 13.33
CA TRP A 766 97.15 -6.14 12.10
C TRP A 766 97.90 -4.80 11.96
N LEU A 767 97.19 -3.66 12.06
CA LEU A 767 97.76 -2.33 12.00
C LEU A 767 98.89 -2.11 13.03
N CYS A 768 98.68 -2.57 14.27
CA CYS A 768 99.70 -2.49 15.32
C CYS A 768 100.90 -3.41 15.08
N ALA A 769 100.71 -4.55 14.41
CA ALA A 769 101.81 -5.45 14.06
C ALA A 769 102.69 -4.83 12.96
N GLU A 770 102.08 -4.32 11.88
CA GLU A 770 102.79 -3.60 10.81
C GLU A 770 103.53 -2.37 11.36
N ALA A 771 102.90 -1.59 12.23
CA ALA A 771 103.52 -0.44 12.88
C ALA A 771 104.70 -0.82 13.80
N LEU A 772 104.61 -1.95 14.51
CA LEU A 772 105.71 -2.48 15.31
C LEU A 772 106.88 -2.94 14.44
N GLU A 773 106.62 -3.53 13.28
CA GLU A 773 107.65 -3.93 12.30
C GLU A 773 108.39 -2.71 11.74
N LEU A 774 107.66 -1.67 11.32
CA LEU A 774 108.25 -0.41 10.85
C LEU A 774 109.03 0.33 11.96
N LEU A 775 108.55 0.28 13.20
CA LEU A 775 109.23 0.83 14.37
C LEU A 775 110.56 0.12 14.66
N VAL A 776 110.54 -1.22 14.71
CA VAL A 776 111.75 -1.99 15.02
C VAL A 776 112.77 -1.85 13.88
N ALA A 777 112.34 -1.78 12.62
CA ALA A 777 113.25 -1.52 11.50
C ALA A 777 113.99 -0.18 11.64
N ALA A 778 113.26 0.94 11.87
CA ALA A 778 113.87 2.26 12.05
C ALA A 778 114.76 2.34 13.31
N ALA A 779 114.36 1.65 14.40
CA ALA A 779 115.18 1.52 15.60
C ALA A 779 116.46 0.71 15.33
N SER A 780 116.39 -0.26 14.42
CA SER A 780 117.50 -1.10 14.01
C SER A 780 118.58 -0.31 13.28
N ASP A 781 118.19 0.53 12.31
CA ASP A 781 119.10 1.41 11.58
C ASP A 781 119.80 2.40 12.53
N THR A 782 119.04 2.96 13.47
CA THR A 782 119.57 3.86 14.51
C THR A 782 120.52 3.15 15.47
N LEU A 783 120.20 1.90 15.88
CA LEU A 783 121.07 1.11 16.75
C LEU A 783 122.37 0.71 16.03
N ARG A 784 122.29 0.34 14.75
CA ARG A 784 123.45 0.01 13.93
C ARG A 784 124.41 1.20 13.84
N ALA A 785 123.89 2.42 13.72
CA ALA A 785 124.69 3.65 13.75
C ALA A 785 125.27 3.98 15.15
N LEU A 786 124.51 3.74 16.23
CA LEU A 786 124.96 3.98 17.61
C LEU A 786 125.98 2.96 18.13
N SER A 787 126.04 1.77 17.54
CA SER A 787 126.88 0.63 17.94
C SER A 787 128.01 0.31 16.96
N ASP A 788 128.33 1.22 16.03
CA ASP A 788 129.32 1.04 14.97
C ASP A 788 129.15 -0.28 14.18
N GLY A 789 127.90 -0.66 13.94
CA GLY A 789 127.52 -1.89 13.23
C GLY A 789 127.35 -3.14 14.09
N GLN A 790 127.65 -3.10 15.39
CA GLN A 790 127.65 -4.31 16.24
C GLN A 790 126.25 -4.89 16.49
N TYR A 791 125.22 -4.04 16.67
CA TYR A 791 123.88 -4.48 17.08
C TYR A 791 122.78 -4.10 16.08
N GLU A 792 121.83 -5.01 15.92
CA GLU A 792 120.62 -4.84 15.10
C GLU A 792 119.40 -5.35 15.89
N LEU A 793 118.30 -4.60 15.88
CA LEU A 793 117.02 -5.03 16.46
C LEU A 793 116.18 -5.78 15.42
N VAL A 794 115.60 -6.90 15.82
CA VAL A 794 114.67 -7.70 15.01
C VAL A 794 113.47 -8.17 15.83
N LEU A 795 112.35 -8.45 15.17
CA LEU A 795 111.18 -9.05 15.82
C LEU A 795 111.24 -10.58 15.74
N GLY A 796 111.17 -11.22 16.90
CA GLY A 796 110.98 -12.66 17.04
C GLY A 796 109.52 -13.07 16.77
N GLY A 797 109.28 -14.38 16.59
CA GLY A 797 107.99 -14.96 16.17
C GLY A 797 106.78 -14.82 17.11
N LYS A 798 106.79 -13.86 18.04
CA LYS A 798 105.69 -13.46 18.92
C LYS A 798 105.58 -11.94 19.13
N GLY A 799 106.29 -11.12 18.34
CA GLY A 799 106.39 -9.67 18.59
C GLY A 799 107.25 -9.34 19.82
N GLU A 800 108.24 -10.18 20.13
CA GLU A 800 109.30 -9.87 21.10
C GLU A 800 110.48 -9.23 20.36
N ILE A 801 111.12 -8.24 20.99
CA ILE A 801 112.29 -7.57 20.43
C ILE A 801 113.53 -8.40 20.80
N GLU A 802 114.20 -8.89 19.78
CA GLU A 802 115.47 -9.61 19.85
C GLU A 802 116.60 -8.70 19.32
N VAL A 803 117.82 -8.96 19.77
CA VAL A 803 119.03 -8.30 19.28
C VAL A 803 119.90 -9.32 18.55
N VAL A 804 120.34 -8.97 17.35
CA VAL A 804 121.38 -9.66 16.62
C VAL A 804 122.72 -9.03 16.99
N ASP A 805 123.65 -9.84 17.50
CA ASP A 805 125.01 -9.42 17.87
C ASP A 805 126.00 -9.86 16.78
N TYR A 806 126.51 -8.90 16.01
CA TYR A 806 127.45 -9.17 14.91
C TYR A 806 128.88 -9.46 15.38
N ALA A 807 129.26 -9.07 16.62
CA ALA A 807 130.54 -9.48 17.19
C ALA A 807 130.53 -10.98 17.53
N GLU A 808 129.40 -11.48 18.04
CA GLU A 808 129.16 -12.91 18.33
C GLU A 808 128.54 -13.66 17.14
N ALA A 809 129.12 -13.48 15.95
CA ALA A 809 128.79 -14.18 14.70
C ALA A 809 127.31 -14.13 14.27
N GLY A 810 126.58 -13.08 14.64
CA GLY A 810 125.15 -12.92 14.35
C GLY A 810 124.22 -13.63 15.34
N MET A 811 124.68 -13.92 16.56
CA MET A 811 123.86 -14.53 17.61
C MET A 811 122.60 -13.68 17.88
N ARG A 812 121.43 -14.31 17.82
CA ARG A 812 120.17 -13.71 18.27
C ARG A 812 119.95 -13.98 19.75
N ARG A 813 119.74 -12.92 20.54
CA ARG A 813 119.45 -12.99 21.97
C ARG A 813 118.31 -12.05 22.33
N ASN A 814 117.54 -12.40 23.37
CA ASN A 814 116.45 -11.55 23.85
C ASN A 814 117.02 -10.22 24.38
N ALA A 815 116.37 -9.09 24.08
CA ALA A 815 116.88 -7.77 24.47
C ALA A 815 117.04 -7.58 26.00
N ARG A 816 116.44 -8.43 26.84
CA ARG A 816 116.68 -8.49 28.30
C ARG A 816 118.06 -9.03 28.72
N THR A 817 118.87 -9.53 27.78
CA THR A 817 120.21 -10.11 28.03
C THR A 817 121.36 -9.16 27.70
N LEU A 818 121.07 -7.91 27.35
CA LEU A 818 122.04 -6.88 27.03
C LEU A 818 122.76 -6.38 28.31
N SER A 819 124.01 -5.93 28.17
CA SER A 819 124.70 -5.21 29.26
C SER A 819 124.13 -3.80 29.47
N GLY A 820 124.57 -3.08 30.51
CA GLY A 820 124.07 -1.75 30.82
C GLY A 820 124.27 -0.71 29.71
N GLY A 821 125.42 -0.75 29.01
CA GLY A 821 125.71 0.14 27.88
C GLY A 821 124.95 -0.26 26.61
N GLU A 822 124.89 -1.57 26.31
CA GLU A 822 124.13 -2.12 25.18
C GLU A 822 122.64 -1.80 25.30
N THR A 823 122.07 -1.98 26.49
CA THR A 823 120.67 -1.66 26.80
C THR A 823 120.38 -0.18 26.59
N PHE A 824 121.33 0.69 26.96
CA PHE A 824 121.22 2.13 26.74
C PHE A 824 121.20 2.49 25.25
N GLN A 825 122.10 1.93 24.43
CA GLN A 825 122.09 2.13 22.98
C GLN A 825 120.79 1.63 22.33
N ALA A 826 120.35 0.41 22.68
CA ALA A 826 119.12 -0.18 22.13
C ALA A 826 117.86 0.59 22.54
N ALA A 827 117.77 1.03 23.79
CA ALA A 827 116.68 1.88 24.27
C ALA A 827 116.66 3.26 23.60
N LEU A 828 117.83 3.91 23.47
CA LEU A 828 117.96 5.20 22.80
C LEU A 828 117.54 5.12 21.33
N ALA A 829 118.02 4.09 20.61
CA ALA A 829 117.65 3.85 19.22
C ALA A 829 116.14 3.66 19.04
N LEU A 830 115.51 2.92 19.95
CA LEU A 830 114.08 2.62 19.92
C LEU A 830 113.21 3.83 20.32
N ALA A 831 113.66 4.67 21.26
CA ALA A 831 112.98 5.91 21.62
C ALA A 831 113.08 6.97 20.49
N LEU A 832 114.24 7.06 19.83
CA LEU A 832 114.42 7.91 18.64
C LEU A 832 113.48 7.47 17.50
N ALA A 833 113.51 6.18 17.15
CA ALA A 833 112.63 5.64 16.11
C ALA A 833 111.14 5.73 16.46
N LEU A 834 110.77 5.72 17.74
CA LEU A 834 109.40 5.98 18.17
C LEU A 834 109.01 7.44 17.93
N SER A 835 109.89 8.39 18.24
CA SER A 835 109.70 9.80 17.90
C SER A 835 109.61 10.04 16.39
N ASP A 836 110.38 9.30 15.57
CA ASP A 836 110.26 9.29 14.10
C ASP A 836 108.90 8.74 13.62
N GLN A 837 108.57 7.51 13.99
CA GLN A 837 107.43 6.80 13.40
C GLN A 837 106.08 7.36 13.86
N VAL A 838 106.00 7.99 15.03
CA VAL A 838 104.80 8.72 15.49
C VAL A 838 104.48 9.92 14.59
N ALA A 839 105.49 10.55 13.97
CA ALA A 839 105.26 11.61 12.98
C ALA A 839 104.84 11.07 11.60
N GLY A 840 105.20 9.82 11.26
CA GLY A 840 104.98 9.22 9.94
C GLY A 840 103.74 8.34 9.80
N LEU A 841 103.33 7.62 10.85
CA LEU A 841 102.31 6.55 10.76
C LEU A 841 100.87 6.98 11.07
N ALA A 842 100.68 8.04 11.86
CA ALA A 842 99.36 8.40 12.38
C ALA A 842 98.58 9.30 11.40
N ALA A 843 97.43 8.80 10.94
CA ALA A 843 96.61 9.45 9.94
C ALA A 843 95.75 10.57 10.53
N ALA A 844 96.02 11.80 10.09
CA ALA A 844 95.43 13.08 10.51
C ALA A 844 95.92 13.63 11.87
N ALA A 845 96.48 14.85 11.82
CA ALA A 845 96.80 15.70 12.98
C ALA A 845 97.62 15.05 14.11
N ALA A 846 98.40 14.00 13.79
CA ALA A 846 99.30 13.32 14.70
C ALA A 846 100.16 14.33 15.48
N ARG A 847 100.12 14.21 16.81
CA ARG A 847 100.74 15.16 17.73
C ARG A 847 102.24 14.90 17.78
N SER A 848 102.96 15.52 16.85
CA SER A 848 104.41 15.37 16.72
C SER A 848 105.11 15.62 18.07
N LEU A 849 106.06 14.76 18.42
CA LEU A 849 106.81 14.81 19.68
C LEU A 849 108.22 15.34 19.41
N ASP A 850 108.28 16.64 19.13
CA ASP A 850 109.47 17.40 18.74
C ASP A 850 110.49 17.63 19.88
N SER A 851 110.42 16.91 21.00
CA SER A 851 111.45 16.94 22.04
C SER A 851 111.69 15.59 22.71
N ILE A 852 112.95 15.36 23.12
CA ILE A 852 113.41 14.18 23.87
C ILE A 852 114.38 14.66 24.96
N PHE A 853 114.21 14.17 26.20
CA PHE A 853 115.06 14.46 27.35
C PHE A 853 115.70 13.18 27.90
N LEU A 854 117.03 13.14 27.96
CA LEU A 854 117.84 11.98 28.36
C LEU A 854 118.47 12.21 29.76
N ASP A 855 117.94 11.58 30.81
CA ASP A 855 118.36 11.84 32.21
C ASP A 855 119.44 10.85 32.73
N GLU A 856 120.69 11.08 32.32
CA GLU A 856 121.91 10.33 32.69
C GLU A 856 121.94 8.82 32.36
N GLY A 857 123.13 8.33 31.97
CA GLY A 857 123.36 6.95 31.52
C GLY A 857 124.67 6.80 30.74
N PHE A 858 125.12 7.92 30.15
CA PHE A 858 126.42 8.09 29.49
C PHE A 858 127.65 7.74 30.34
N GLY A 859 127.53 7.74 31.68
CA GLY A 859 128.63 7.40 32.60
C GLY A 859 128.94 5.91 32.72
N THR A 860 128.10 5.02 32.19
CA THR A 860 128.39 3.57 32.07
C THR A 860 128.94 3.18 30.70
N LEU A 861 129.12 4.14 29.80
CA LEU A 861 129.74 3.94 28.48
C LEU A 861 131.26 4.10 28.60
N ASP A 862 132.01 3.34 27.81
CA ASP A 862 133.43 3.62 27.61
C ASP A 862 133.63 4.90 26.75
N PRO A 863 134.83 5.50 26.73
CA PRO A 863 135.07 6.74 26.01
C PRO A 863 134.80 6.68 24.49
N ALA A 864 135.04 5.53 23.84
CA ALA A 864 134.83 5.41 22.39
C ALA A 864 133.34 5.32 22.05
N THR A 865 132.59 4.52 22.80
CA THR A 865 131.12 4.46 22.68
C THR A 865 130.49 5.82 22.99
N LEU A 866 130.98 6.52 24.01
CA LEU A 866 130.50 7.86 24.36
C LEU A 866 130.66 8.85 23.20
N ASP A 867 131.81 8.84 22.51
CA ASP A 867 132.08 9.74 21.38
C ASP A 867 131.18 9.44 20.16
N THR A 868 130.88 8.16 19.89
CA THR A 868 129.96 7.72 18.83
C THR A 868 128.51 8.13 19.14
N VAL A 869 128.06 7.96 20.39
CA VAL A 869 126.73 8.39 20.83
C VAL A 869 126.61 9.91 20.75
N ALA A 870 127.61 10.67 21.25
CA ALA A 870 127.62 12.13 21.18
C ALA A 870 127.59 12.65 19.73
N ALA A 871 128.40 12.09 18.83
CA ALA A 871 128.40 12.45 17.41
C ALA A 871 127.06 12.13 16.73
N THR A 872 126.34 11.11 17.20
CA THR A 872 125.03 10.73 16.66
C THR A 872 123.93 11.66 17.16
N LEU A 873 123.94 12.05 18.45
CA LEU A 873 123.02 13.05 19.00
C LEU A 873 123.23 14.43 18.34
N GLU A 874 124.47 14.83 18.07
CA GLU A 874 124.79 16.04 17.30
C GLU A 874 124.18 16.02 15.90
N ARG A 875 124.35 14.91 15.14
CA ARG A 875 123.75 14.76 13.80
C ARG A 875 122.22 14.80 13.83
N LEU A 876 121.60 14.16 14.83
CA LEU A 876 120.15 14.12 14.98
C LEU A 876 119.57 15.51 15.32
N ALA A 877 120.23 16.27 16.19
CA ALA A 877 119.77 17.63 16.51
C ALA A 877 120.04 18.64 15.38
N ALA A 878 121.08 18.42 14.55
CA ALA A 878 121.37 19.27 13.39
C ALA A 878 120.26 19.24 12.30
N GLY A 879 119.33 18.28 12.35
CA GLY A 879 118.20 18.17 11.43
C GLY A 879 117.07 19.19 11.66
N GLN A 880 117.15 20.06 12.67
CA GLN A 880 116.17 21.10 13.05
C GLN A 880 114.72 20.66 13.40
N GLU A 881 114.34 19.41 13.15
CA GLU A 881 112.98 18.91 13.45
C GLU A 881 112.78 18.45 14.90
N ARG A 882 113.83 18.40 15.74
CA ARG A 882 113.74 17.93 17.14
C ARG A 882 114.64 18.69 18.11
N MET A 883 114.12 18.91 19.32
CA MET A 883 114.86 19.37 20.49
C MET A 883 115.40 18.19 21.31
N ILE A 884 116.71 18.06 21.45
CA ILE A 884 117.36 17.05 22.29
C ILE A 884 117.94 17.72 23.55
N GLY A 885 117.42 17.35 24.72
CA GLY A 885 117.92 17.75 26.03
C GLY A 885 118.69 16.61 26.72
N VAL A 886 119.93 16.85 27.13
CA VAL A 886 120.79 15.84 27.77
C VAL A 886 121.11 16.25 29.20
N VAL A 887 120.73 15.45 30.19
CA VAL A 887 121.22 15.61 31.56
C VAL A 887 122.52 14.82 31.68
N THR A 888 123.62 15.49 32.05
CA THR A 888 124.91 14.83 32.20
C THR A 888 125.80 15.48 33.26
N HIS A 889 126.58 14.64 33.95
CA HIS A 889 127.71 15.05 34.78
C HIS A 889 129.07 14.78 34.10
N VAL A 890 129.07 14.23 32.89
CA VAL A 890 130.28 13.84 32.14
C VAL A 890 130.78 15.05 31.33
N PRO A 891 131.96 15.64 31.64
CA PRO A 891 132.43 16.86 30.97
C PRO A 891 132.63 16.68 29.47
N ALA A 892 133.16 15.53 29.05
CA ALA A 892 133.41 15.21 27.64
C ALA A 892 132.15 15.28 26.76
N LEU A 893 130.98 14.94 27.30
CA LEU A 893 129.70 15.11 26.61
C LEU A 893 129.22 16.58 26.71
N ALA A 894 129.31 17.18 27.89
CA ALA A 894 128.86 18.55 28.13
C ALA A 894 129.58 19.60 27.26
N ASP A 895 130.90 19.47 27.04
CA ASP A 895 131.69 20.41 26.23
C ASP A 895 131.39 20.35 24.72
N ARG A 896 130.74 19.27 24.26
CA ARG A 896 130.35 19.07 22.85
C ARG A 896 129.01 19.72 22.50
N VAL A 897 128.14 19.96 23.49
CA VAL A 897 126.79 20.53 23.27
C VAL A 897 126.84 22.07 23.14
N PRO A 898 126.16 22.68 22.15
CA PRO A 898 126.30 24.11 21.87
C PRO A 898 125.65 25.02 22.93
N VAL A 899 124.54 24.59 23.55
CA VAL A 899 123.89 25.30 24.65
C VAL A 899 123.98 24.47 25.93
N ARG A 900 124.38 25.10 27.02
CA ARG A 900 124.54 24.45 28.33
C ARG A 900 123.80 25.26 29.38
N TYR A 901 123.05 24.57 30.23
CA TYR A 901 122.47 25.15 31.43
C TYR A 901 123.27 24.60 32.60
N GLU A 902 124.17 25.43 33.12
CA GLU A 902 125.00 25.12 34.26
C GLU A 902 124.19 25.32 35.54
N ILE A 903 124.01 24.23 36.28
CA ILE A 903 123.17 24.16 37.47
C ILE A 903 124.08 24.06 38.67
N THR A 904 124.27 25.19 39.34
CA THR A 904 125.05 25.32 40.56
C THR A 904 124.13 25.33 41.77
N ARG A 905 124.65 24.92 42.93
CA ARG A 905 123.90 24.87 44.18
C ARG A 905 124.70 25.49 45.30
N ASP A 906 124.09 26.44 46.01
CA ASP A 906 124.68 27.18 47.11
C ASP A 906 123.82 27.07 48.39
N GLN A 907 123.91 28.06 49.28
CA GLN A 907 123.13 28.11 50.51
C GLN A 907 121.69 28.59 50.30
N THR A 908 121.43 29.43 49.29
CA THR A 908 120.08 29.97 49.02
C THR A 908 119.26 28.98 48.20
N GLY A 909 119.86 28.29 47.22
CA GLY A 909 119.18 27.23 46.48
C GLY A 909 120.02 26.60 45.37
N SER A 910 119.32 26.04 44.39
CA SER A 910 119.87 25.74 43.07
C SER A 910 119.62 26.92 42.14
N HIS A 911 120.59 27.22 41.29
CA HIS A 911 120.56 28.31 40.30
C HIS A 911 120.84 27.75 38.90
N VAL A 912 120.32 28.40 37.86
CA VAL A 912 120.55 28.00 36.46
C VAL A 912 121.20 29.15 35.71
N GLN A 913 122.33 28.89 35.05
CA GLN A 913 122.99 29.84 34.16
C GLN A 913 123.06 29.25 32.74
N ARG A 914 122.56 29.98 31.74
CA ARG A 914 122.71 29.61 30.32
C ARG A 914 124.09 30.05 29.83
N THR A 915 124.88 29.09 29.39
CA THR A 915 126.18 29.26 28.71
C THR A 915 126.03 28.79 27.27
N THR A 916 126.38 29.63 26.30
CA THR A 916 126.40 29.27 24.87
C THR A 916 127.85 29.24 24.40
N ARG A 917 128.19 28.28 23.54
CA ARG A 917 129.54 28.09 22.97
C ARG A 917 129.76 28.91 21.69
#